data_AF-A0A6N2X1X0-F1
#
_entry.id   AF-A0A6N2X1X0-F1
#
_cell.length_a   1.000
_cell.length_b   1.000
_cell.length_c   1.000
_cell.angle_alpha   90.00
_cell.angle_beta   90.00
_cell.angle_gamma   90.00
#
_symmetry.space_group_name_H-M   'P 1'
#
loop_
_entity.id
_entity.type
_entity.pdbx_description
1 polymer ?
#
loop_
_entity_poly.entity_id
_entity_poly.type
_entity_poly.pdbx_seq_one_letter_code
_entity_poly.pdbx_strand_id
1 'polypeptide(L)'
;MKTLIILSTVISCMGGQVLPAIPLRQEAPPVVSSVASIDSHIVVKNGKAYYMENGKVLMGLFSRNNKTYYAPEWDKGALKTGLQLVNGKKYYFDEVTYAQRTGIVEVSYGSNTQKHYFLSNGGIAMGLYTDNKGDTYYFAGTNGVLVYGLQNINGKKYYFDEKTGKQKVGLVTIDYGNGKQTHYFLKDGGVATGLYTDNKGDTYYFAGNNGIMAYGLQNINGKKYYFDEKTGKQKIGFVTINYEKGEQTHYFLKNGGIKQNGFEVIDGKKYYFAKDSGIMYKDIKIINDKKYYFHPKTGELLNGIYRANNGFTYYFDENTASGVRTGLQTYQGDTYLFHKESGIMLTGLFSVGKDLYCFDETSGKALKNTSYNLYHVIIQFNNKGIMMNHYIDDDYKDDVRPNIINKALDKIGVRYTTDPDGYVCSSFVTFAYENLDIDLWDYRAESFEQAMFVKNNNKEITREQLKPGDLIFWSKPNCGDPECDHTDQVHHIAIYLGNNKVIEANETFGLVDVQNITSDDNYVLYSYGNIIPQELESLEAPEKLEVTPGTNDKLNITWESNELADGYILYRKDPNETIYKQIAKITGNMNTSYADTATKRSLYSYKIASYKNVKGKEKVSEMSMAVDGMRLLDAANNLNAVPAGKNKVKISWDKVENAEGYIVYRRIGNGNFEYRYMVKGTEYTDTTASNSEYNYYRIYPYVTLNGKRQLGVAGNYVYQKGGLAAVNNLNAVPAGKNKVKISWDKVEDAEGYIVYRRIGNGNFEYRYMVKGTEYTDTTASNNEYNFYRVYPYITENGKRQLGVAGNYVYQKGGLAAANNLNAVPAGKNKVKISWDKVEDAEGYIVYRRIGNGNFEYRYMVKGTEYTDTTASNNEHNFYRVYPYITENGKRQLGVAGNYVYQKGGLAAVNNLNAVPAGKNKVKISWDKVEDAEGYIVYRRIGNGNFEYRYMIKGTEYTDTTASNNEYNFYRVYPYITEKGNRILGPSNMYKYAKGN
;
A
#
# COMPACT_ATOMS: atom_id res chain seq x y z
N MET A 1 11.07 31.82 -10.84
CA MET A 1 11.94 31.88 -12.04
C MET A 1 11.71 30.58 -12.79
N LYS A 2 11.10 30.59 -14.00
CA LYS A 2 11.68 30.87 -15.33
C LYS A 2 12.91 29.99 -15.67
N THR A 3 13.11 29.37 -16.85
CA THR A 3 12.26 28.95 -18.01
C THR A 3 13.13 28.07 -18.94
N LEU A 4 12.57 27.00 -19.55
CA LEU A 4 12.91 26.27 -20.83
C LEU A 4 12.54 24.78 -20.61
N ILE A 5 11.57 24.12 -21.28
CA ILE A 5 11.12 24.06 -22.69
C ILE A 5 12.15 23.42 -23.63
N ILE A 6 11.91 22.16 -24.03
CA ILE A 6 11.74 21.71 -25.44
C ILE A 6 10.65 20.59 -25.46
N LEU A 7 9.83 20.56 -26.52
CA LEU A 7 8.70 19.66 -26.74
C LEU A 7 9.12 18.22 -27.12
N SER A 8 8.22 17.26 -26.90
CA SER A 8 8.00 16.19 -27.90
C SER A 8 6.52 15.77 -27.91
N THR A 9 5.94 15.63 -29.11
CA THR A 9 4.51 15.32 -29.29
C THR A 9 4.33 13.99 -30.02
N VAL A 10 3.32 13.27 -29.57
CA VAL A 10 2.81 11.93 -29.91
C VAL A 10 2.49 11.70 -31.40
N ILE A 11 2.25 10.41 -31.74
CA ILE A 11 1.58 9.82 -32.93
C ILE A 11 2.57 9.18 -33.93
N SER A 12 2.50 7.88 -34.29
CA SER A 12 1.68 6.75 -33.76
C SER A 12 2.21 5.37 -34.18
N CYS A 13 1.79 4.30 -33.48
CA CYS A 13 1.68 2.96 -34.06
C CYS A 13 0.22 2.68 -34.42
N MET A 14 -0.05 2.13 -35.61
CA MET A 14 -1.31 1.45 -35.91
C MET A 14 -1.04 0.15 -36.66
N GLY A 15 -1.59 -0.94 -36.14
CA GLY A 15 -1.91 -2.13 -36.92
C GLY A 15 -3.44 -2.26 -36.98
N GLY A 16 -3.98 -2.69 -38.10
CA GLY A 16 -5.42 -2.89 -38.29
C GLY A 16 -5.73 -3.48 -39.66
N GLN A 17 -6.27 -4.70 -39.69
CA GLN A 17 -6.67 -5.40 -40.91
C GLN A 17 -8.06 -4.95 -41.38
N VAL A 18 -8.29 -4.86 -42.70
CA VAL A 18 -9.59 -5.22 -43.32
C VAL A 18 -9.35 -5.80 -44.74
N LEU A 19 -10.18 -6.79 -45.14
CA LEU A 19 -10.31 -7.34 -46.50
C LEU A 19 -11.17 -6.38 -47.38
N PRO A 20 -11.36 -6.51 -48.73
CA PRO A 20 -11.15 -7.67 -49.62
C PRO A 20 -10.63 -7.36 -51.06
N ALA A 21 -10.62 -8.40 -51.92
CA ALA A 21 -10.78 -8.41 -53.39
C ALA A 21 -9.79 -7.70 -54.38
N ILE A 22 -9.52 -8.45 -55.46
CA ILE A 22 -8.82 -8.18 -56.75
C ILE A 22 -9.55 -7.06 -57.56
N PRO A 23 -8.96 -6.29 -58.54
CA PRO A 23 -7.60 -6.30 -59.15
C PRO A 23 -6.87 -4.93 -59.23
N LEU A 24 -5.57 -4.91 -59.59
CA LEU A 24 -5.04 -4.26 -60.82
C LEU A 24 -3.50 -4.41 -60.97
N ARG A 25 -2.99 -4.07 -62.16
CA ARG A 25 -1.73 -4.53 -62.78
C ARG A 25 -0.61 -3.47 -62.72
N GLN A 26 0.64 -3.93 -62.49
CA GLN A 26 1.91 -3.14 -62.51
C GLN A 26 1.96 -2.03 -61.44
N GLU A 27 3.07 -1.79 -60.74
CA GLU A 27 4.46 -1.68 -61.22
C GLU A 27 5.49 -2.53 -60.43
N ALA A 28 6.72 -2.60 -60.94
CA ALA A 28 7.78 -3.48 -60.45
C ALA A 28 8.64 -2.84 -59.33
N PRO A 29 9.16 -3.62 -58.35
CA PRO A 29 10.23 -3.19 -57.47
C PRO A 29 11.56 -3.02 -58.24
N PRO A 30 12.50 -2.19 -57.75
CA PRO A 30 13.70 -1.83 -58.49
C PRO A 30 14.65 -3.01 -58.70
N VAL A 31 15.09 -3.20 -59.94
CA VAL A 31 16.14 -4.15 -60.28
C VAL A 31 17.49 -3.60 -59.79
N VAL A 32 18.05 -4.23 -58.77
CA VAL A 32 19.51 -4.31 -58.60
C VAL A 32 19.87 -5.79 -58.73
N SER A 33 20.39 -6.13 -59.91
CA SER A 33 20.66 -7.50 -60.31
C SER A 33 21.94 -8.05 -59.69
N SER A 34 21.80 -9.08 -58.86
CA SER A 34 22.77 -10.17 -58.80
C SER A 34 22.05 -11.51 -58.79
N VAL A 35 21.50 -11.87 -59.95
CA VAL A 35 21.32 -13.30 -60.26
C VAL A 35 22.70 -13.91 -60.08
N ALA A 36 22.87 -14.77 -59.08
CA ALA A 36 24.16 -15.36 -58.78
C ALA A 36 24.60 -16.14 -60.03
N SER A 37 25.56 -15.60 -60.77
CA SER A 37 25.93 -16.16 -62.05
C SER A 37 26.50 -17.55 -61.83
N ILE A 38 25.76 -18.54 -62.34
CA ILE A 38 26.36 -19.82 -62.71
C ILE A 38 27.56 -19.50 -63.60
N ASP A 39 28.67 -20.21 -63.39
CA ASP A 39 29.84 -20.02 -64.22
C ASP A 39 29.44 -20.24 -65.69
N SER A 40 29.92 -19.41 -66.63
CA SER A 40 29.53 -19.51 -68.04
C SER A 40 29.97 -20.83 -68.69
N HIS A 41 30.88 -21.54 -68.02
CA HIS A 41 31.33 -22.89 -68.38
C HIS A 41 30.40 -24.01 -67.87
N ILE A 42 29.42 -23.71 -67.01
CA ILE A 42 28.45 -24.71 -66.51
C ILE A 42 27.30 -24.85 -67.53
N VAL A 43 27.18 -26.05 -68.09
CA VAL A 43 26.14 -26.41 -69.05
C VAL A 43 25.22 -27.48 -68.45
N VAL A 44 23.91 -27.24 -68.47
CA VAL A 44 22.92 -28.22 -68.01
C VAL A 44 22.44 -29.06 -69.20
N LYS A 45 22.53 -30.38 -69.08
CA LYS A 45 22.00 -31.36 -70.05
C LYS A 45 21.25 -32.46 -69.30
N ASN A 46 20.03 -32.77 -69.74
CA ASN A 46 19.18 -33.82 -69.17
C ASN A 46 19.05 -33.75 -67.62
N GLY A 47 18.89 -32.54 -67.08
CA GLY A 47 18.76 -32.31 -65.64
C GLY A 47 20.05 -32.42 -64.81
N LYS A 48 21.21 -32.64 -65.43
CA LYS A 48 22.53 -32.63 -64.78
C LYS A 48 23.38 -31.46 -65.27
N ALA A 49 24.09 -30.80 -64.35
CA ALA A 49 25.02 -29.71 -64.67
C ALA A 49 26.44 -30.26 -64.84
N TYR A 50 27.18 -29.74 -65.82
CA TYR A 50 28.53 -30.15 -66.18
C TYR A 50 29.41 -28.91 -66.36
N TYR A 51 30.63 -28.91 -65.82
CA TYR A 51 31.60 -27.85 -66.10
C TYR A 51 32.39 -28.20 -67.37
N MET A 52 32.31 -27.34 -68.38
CA MET A 52 32.87 -27.55 -69.72
C MET A 52 34.08 -26.62 -69.96
N GLU A 53 35.24 -27.19 -70.29
CA GLU A 53 36.45 -26.45 -70.63
C GLU A 53 37.03 -27.01 -71.93
N ASN A 54 37.25 -26.14 -72.94
CA ASN A 54 37.76 -26.52 -74.27
C ASN A 54 37.03 -27.72 -74.91
N GLY A 55 35.70 -27.78 -74.77
CA GLY A 55 34.85 -28.85 -75.31
C GLY A 55 34.82 -30.15 -74.51
N LYS A 56 35.57 -30.26 -73.41
CA LYS A 56 35.61 -31.44 -72.54
C LYS A 56 34.94 -31.16 -71.18
N VAL A 57 34.42 -32.22 -70.55
CA VAL A 57 33.89 -32.15 -69.18
C VAL A 57 35.05 -32.21 -68.19
N LEU A 58 35.15 -31.24 -67.28
CA LEU A 58 36.09 -31.30 -66.15
C LEU A 58 35.55 -32.27 -65.07
N MET A 59 36.46 -33.06 -64.50
CA MET A 59 36.15 -34.07 -63.49
C MET A 59 37.06 -33.93 -62.26
N GLY A 60 36.66 -34.55 -61.15
CA GLY A 60 37.34 -34.47 -59.85
C GLY A 60 36.90 -33.25 -59.03
N LEU A 61 37.76 -32.85 -58.08
CA LEU A 61 37.65 -31.61 -57.32
C LEU A 61 38.58 -30.58 -57.96
N PHE A 62 38.05 -29.47 -58.46
CA PHE A 62 38.83 -28.46 -59.18
C PHE A 62 38.35 -27.05 -58.86
N SER A 63 39.26 -26.07 -59.02
CA SER A 63 38.96 -24.66 -58.84
C SER A 63 39.09 -23.89 -60.15
N ARG A 64 38.13 -23.01 -60.41
CA ARG A 64 38.07 -22.08 -61.54
C ARG A 64 37.38 -20.79 -61.07
N ASN A 65 37.82 -19.64 -61.55
CA ASN A 65 37.24 -18.33 -61.20
C ASN A 65 37.08 -18.09 -59.67
N ASN A 66 38.10 -18.51 -58.89
CA ASN A 66 38.12 -18.51 -57.42
C ASN A 66 36.98 -19.28 -56.72
N LYS A 67 36.27 -20.14 -57.45
CA LYS A 67 35.25 -21.07 -56.94
C LYS A 67 35.76 -22.52 -57.09
N THR A 68 35.44 -23.37 -56.12
CA THR A 68 35.77 -24.80 -56.16
C THR A 68 34.51 -25.61 -56.44
N TYR A 69 34.62 -26.59 -57.33
CA TYR A 69 33.52 -27.44 -57.80
C TYR A 69 33.91 -28.92 -57.65
N TYR A 70 32.91 -29.80 -57.54
CA TYR A 70 33.12 -31.25 -57.49
C TYR A 70 32.25 -31.97 -58.54
N ALA A 71 32.92 -32.65 -59.46
CA ALA A 71 32.32 -33.40 -60.56
C ALA A 71 32.91 -34.83 -60.59
N PRO A 72 32.38 -35.78 -59.80
CA PRO A 72 32.94 -37.12 -59.70
C PRO A 72 32.92 -37.88 -61.04
N GLU A 73 34.02 -38.61 -61.30
CA GLU A 73 34.14 -39.51 -62.46
C GLU A 73 33.06 -40.60 -62.45
N TRP A 74 32.67 -41.09 -61.27
CA TRP A 74 31.62 -42.11 -61.11
C TRP A 74 30.23 -41.62 -61.53
N ASP A 75 29.97 -40.30 -61.56
CA ASP A 75 28.76 -39.72 -62.18
C ASP A 75 29.06 -39.02 -63.51
N LYS A 76 30.11 -39.47 -64.19
CA LYS A 76 30.53 -39.00 -65.53
C LYS A 76 30.73 -37.48 -65.60
N GLY A 77 31.24 -36.88 -64.52
CA GLY A 77 31.51 -35.45 -64.43
C GLY A 77 30.28 -34.56 -64.17
N ALA A 78 29.16 -35.11 -63.69
CA ALA A 78 28.04 -34.29 -63.23
C ALA A 78 28.36 -33.58 -61.91
N LEU A 79 28.17 -32.26 -61.87
CA LEU A 79 28.41 -31.42 -60.69
C LEU A 79 27.52 -31.81 -59.51
N LYS A 80 28.11 -31.83 -58.31
CA LYS A 80 27.41 -32.15 -57.05
C LYS A 80 27.10 -30.90 -56.23
N THR A 81 26.02 -31.02 -55.46
CA THR A 81 25.51 -30.02 -54.51
C THR A 81 25.39 -30.65 -53.12
N GLY A 82 25.10 -29.84 -52.10
CA GLY A 82 24.94 -30.28 -50.72
C GLY A 82 26.23 -30.79 -50.08
N LEU A 83 26.09 -31.57 -49.00
CA LEU A 83 27.21 -32.18 -48.29
C LEU A 83 27.83 -33.33 -49.10
N GLN A 84 29.12 -33.23 -49.39
CA GLN A 84 29.89 -34.25 -50.12
C GLN A 84 31.15 -34.65 -49.34
N LEU A 85 31.49 -35.93 -49.36
CA LEU A 85 32.74 -36.46 -48.79
C LEU A 85 33.74 -36.71 -49.91
N VAL A 86 34.82 -35.91 -49.95
CA VAL A 86 35.86 -35.98 -50.99
C VAL A 86 37.20 -36.20 -50.32
N ASN A 87 37.86 -37.32 -50.62
CA ASN A 87 39.16 -37.71 -50.06
C ASN A 87 39.23 -37.58 -48.53
N GLY A 88 38.19 -38.06 -47.83
CA GLY A 88 38.07 -38.02 -46.37
C GLY A 88 37.66 -36.66 -45.78
N LYS A 89 37.58 -35.59 -46.58
CA LYS A 89 37.15 -34.26 -46.15
C LYS A 89 35.69 -33.98 -46.52
N LYS A 90 34.93 -33.37 -45.60
CA LYS A 90 33.58 -32.89 -45.85
C LYS A 90 33.61 -31.53 -46.56
N TYR A 91 32.87 -31.39 -47.65
CA TYR A 91 32.64 -30.15 -48.38
C TYR A 91 31.12 -29.89 -48.45
N TYR A 92 30.71 -28.62 -48.54
CA TYR A 92 29.34 -28.28 -48.89
C TYR A 92 29.36 -27.52 -50.21
N PHE A 93 28.60 -27.98 -51.20
CA PHE A 93 28.46 -27.32 -52.50
C PHE A 93 27.08 -26.66 -52.60
N ASP A 94 27.05 -25.42 -53.04
CA ASP A 94 25.83 -24.62 -53.16
C ASP A 94 24.84 -25.23 -54.16
N GLU A 95 23.55 -25.20 -53.84
CA GLU A 95 22.52 -25.90 -54.61
C GLU A 95 22.18 -25.22 -55.95
N VAL A 96 22.50 -23.94 -56.09
CA VAL A 96 22.21 -23.15 -57.30
C VAL A 96 23.47 -22.94 -58.13
N THR A 97 24.59 -22.60 -57.47
CA THR A 97 25.84 -22.23 -58.14
C THR A 97 26.85 -23.36 -58.27
N TYR A 98 26.61 -24.52 -57.65
CA TYR A 98 27.50 -25.71 -57.57
C TYR A 98 28.88 -25.44 -56.92
N ALA A 99 29.14 -24.21 -56.48
CA ALA A 99 30.41 -23.81 -55.90
C ALA A 99 30.48 -24.17 -54.41
N GLN A 100 31.68 -24.48 -53.91
CA GLN A 100 31.93 -24.74 -52.51
C GLN A 100 31.52 -23.55 -51.64
N ARG A 101 30.67 -23.80 -50.65
CA ARG A 101 30.38 -22.87 -49.56
C ARG A 101 31.43 -23.02 -48.46
N THR A 102 31.85 -21.88 -47.92
CA THR A 102 32.78 -21.76 -46.80
C THR A 102 32.15 -20.92 -45.69
N GLY A 103 32.68 -21.01 -44.48
CA GLY A 103 32.07 -20.39 -43.30
C GLY A 103 30.91 -21.21 -42.73
N ILE A 104 30.07 -20.57 -41.90
CA ILE A 104 28.92 -21.25 -41.27
C ILE A 104 27.86 -21.58 -42.33
N VAL A 105 27.58 -22.87 -42.47
CA VAL A 105 26.50 -23.41 -43.31
C VAL A 105 25.60 -24.27 -42.43
N GLU A 106 24.30 -24.11 -42.61
CA GLU A 106 23.27 -24.97 -42.01
C GLU A 106 23.01 -26.15 -42.96
N VAL A 107 23.11 -27.37 -42.42
CA VAL A 107 23.06 -28.63 -43.18
C VAL A 107 21.93 -29.47 -42.63
N SER A 108 21.03 -29.91 -43.51
CA SER A 108 19.89 -30.76 -43.17
C SER A 108 20.27 -32.25 -43.21
N TYR A 109 20.06 -32.94 -42.10
CA TYR A 109 20.19 -34.39 -41.96
C TYR A 109 18.80 -34.98 -41.67
N GLY A 110 18.01 -35.17 -42.73
CA GLY A 110 16.59 -35.53 -42.61
C GLY A 110 15.78 -34.37 -42.01
N SER A 111 15.05 -34.62 -40.92
CA SER A 111 14.26 -33.62 -40.19
C SER A 111 15.07 -32.69 -39.28
N ASN A 112 16.38 -32.93 -39.12
CA ASN A 112 17.24 -32.20 -38.19
C ASN A 112 18.21 -31.30 -38.96
N THR A 113 18.38 -30.03 -38.57
CA THR A 113 19.42 -29.15 -39.12
C THR A 113 20.57 -28.97 -38.13
N GLN A 114 21.79 -28.88 -38.64
CA GLN A 114 23.00 -28.63 -37.85
C GLN A 114 23.88 -27.58 -38.53
N LYS A 115 24.52 -26.72 -37.73
CA LYS A 115 25.43 -25.69 -38.24
C LYS A 115 26.87 -26.13 -38.11
N HIS A 116 27.60 -26.08 -39.23
CA HIS A 116 29.01 -26.43 -39.34
C HIS A 116 29.77 -25.28 -39.99
N TYR A 117 31.06 -25.11 -39.68
CA TYR A 117 31.92 -24.16 -40.38
C TYR A 117 32.79 -24.89 -41.40
N PHE A 118 32.56 -24.67 -42.69
CA PHE A 118 33.33 -25.28 -43.78
C PHE A 118 34.58 -24.46 -44.09
N LEU A 119 35.73 -25.13 -44.09
CA LEU A 119 37.04 -24.52 -44.34
C LEU A 119 37.29 -24.34 -45.85
N SER A 120 38.05 -23.30 -46.23
CA SER A 120 38.36 -23.00 -47.64
C SER A 120 39.17 -24.10 -48.32
N ASN A 121 40.04 -24.79 -47.59
CA ASN A 121 40.82 -25.95 -48.04
C ASN A 121 40.06 -27.30 -47.89
N GLY A 122 38.76 -27.25 -47.60
CA GLY A 122 37.90 -28.41 -47.37
C GLY A 122 38.02 -29.01 -45.97
N GLY A 123 36.96 -29.70 -45.55
CA GLY A 123 36.77 -30.12 -44.17
C GLY A 123 35.96 -29.11 -43.37
N ILE A 124 35.76 -29.44 -42.09
CA ILE A 124 35.00 -28.63 -41.14
C ILE A 124 35.88 -28.22 -39.96
N ALA A 125 35.58 -27.07 -39.36
CA ALA A 125 36.23 -26.63 -38.13
C ALA A 125 35.89 -27.58 -36.96
N MET A 126 36.88 -27.79 -36.09
CA MET A 126 36.79 -28.63 -34.89
C MET A 126 37.47 -27.89 -33.74
N GLY A 127 36.88 -27.91 -32.55
CA GLY A 127 37.40 -27.18 -31.40
C GLY A 127 37.09 -25.67 -31.46
N LEU A 128 37.92 -24.87 -30.81
CA LEU A 128 37.82 -23.41 -30.84
C LEU A 128 38.31 -22.91 -32.20
N TYR A 129 37.48 -22.13 -32.89
CA TYR A 129 37.79 -21.57 -34.19
C TYR A 129 37.42 -20.09 -34.24
N THR A 130 38.38 -19.25 -34.62
CA THR A 130 38.19 -17.82 -34.86
C THR A 130 38.13 -17.57 -36.36
N ASP A 131 37.05 -16.93 -36.83
CA ASP A 131 36.88 -16.62 -38.24
C ASP A 131 37.69 -15.37 -38.68
N ASN A 132 37.67 -15.09 -39.99
CA ASN A 132 38.39 -13.97 -40.58
C ASN A 132 37.89 -12.58 -40.13
N LYS A 133 36.79 -12.50 -39.35
CA LYS A 133 36.26 -11.27 -38.73
C LYS A 133 36.69 -11.12 -37.27
N GLY A 134 37.37 -12.12 -36.71
CA GLY A 134 37.75 -12.17 -35.31
C GLY A 134 36.66 -12.72 -34.38
N ASP A 135 35.56 -13.26 -34.93
CA ASP A 135 34.53 -13.92 -34.12
C ASP A 135 34.99 -15.36 -33.78
N THR A 136 35.03 -15.71 -32.49
CA THR A 136 35.37 -17.06 -32.03
C THR A 136 34.13 -17.90 -31.76
N TYR A 137 34.15 -19.15 -32.18
CA TYR A 137 33.09 -20.15 -32.03
C TYR A 137 33.69 -21.46 -31.49
N TYR A 138 32.85 -22.38 -31.03
CA TYR A 138 33.27 -23.73 -30.64
C TYR A 138 32.47 -24.80 -31.39
N PHE A 139 33.19 -25.72 -32.06
CA PHE A 139 32.62 -26.82 -32.83
C PHE A 139 32.98 -28.14 -32.16
N ALA A 140 31.97 -28.87 -31.67
CA ALA A 140 32.14 -30.03 -30.81
C ALA A 140 31.55 -31.33 -31.41
N GLY A 141 31.90 -32.46 -30.78
CA GLY A 141 31.53 -33.80 -31.23
C GLY A 141 32.30 -34.25 -32.49
N THR A 142 32.17 -35.53 -32.85
CA THR A 142 32.85 -36.15 -34.00
C THR A 142 32.45 -35.57 -35.36
N ASN A 143 31.38 -34.76 -35.42
CA ASN A 143 30.85 -34.14 -36.62
C ASN A 143 31.00 -32.60 -36.65
N GLY A 144 31.73 -31.99 -35.70
CA GLY A 144 32.04 -30.55 -35.71
C GLY A 144 30.81 -29.65 -35.78
N VAL A 145 29.91 -29.79 -34.78
CA VAL A 145 28.65 -29.03 -34.70
C VAL A 145 28.86 -27.79 -33.85
N LEU A 146 28.34 -26.63 -34.30
CA LEU A 146 28.36 -25.38 -33.54
C LEU A 146 27.61 -25.53 -32.21
N VAL A 147 28.24 -25.17 -31.10
CA VAL A 147 27.60 -25.18 -29.77
C VAL A 147 27.36 -23.80 -29.20
N TYR A 148 26.57 -23.76 -28.13
CA TYR A 148 26.00 -22.56 -27.52
C TYR A 148 26.12 -22.64 -25.99
N GLY A 149 25.89 -21.52 -25.29
CA GLY A 149 25.85 -21.43 -23.84
C GLY A 149 27.21 -21.59 -23.15
N LEU A 150 27.18 -21.94 -21.86
CA LEU A 150 28.38 -22.16 -21.04
C LEU A 150 29.08 -23.47 -21.42
N GLN A 151 30.37 -23.42 -21.70
CA GLN A 151 31.20 -24.56 -22.08
C GLN A 151 32.50 -24.60 -21.26
N ASN A 152 32.88 -25.78 -20.77
CA ASN A 152 34.17 -26.01 -20.12
C ASN A 152 35.13 -26.64 -21.13
N ILE A 153 36.11 -25.87 -21.59
CA ILE A 153 37.05 -26.27 -22.64
C ILE A 153 38.46 -26.20 -22.05
N ASN A 154 39.15 -27.34 -21.95
CA ASN A 154 40.51 -27.45 -21.40
C ASN A 154 40.67 -26.76 -20.03
N GLY A 155 39.69 -26.93 -19.14
CA GLY A 155 39.67 -26.33 -17.80
C GLY A 155 39.25 -24.85 -17.74
N LYS A 156 39.11 -24.16 -18.89
CA LYS A 156 38.61 -22.79 -18.97
C LYS A 156 37.12 -22.74 -19.28
N LYS A 157 36.39 -21.83 -18.60
CA LYS A 157 34.98 -21.52 -18.88
C LYS A 157 34.87 -20.54 -20.04
N TYR A 158 34.06 -20.87 -21.04
CA TYR A 158 33.67 -20.00 -22.16
C TYR A 158 32.15 -19.87 -22.20
N TYR A 159 31.63 -18.76 -22.70
CA TYR A 159 30.20 -18.60 -22.96
C TYR A 159 29.98 -18.24 -24.42
N PHE A 160 29.17 -19.03 -25.12
CA PHE A 160 28.80 -18.81 -26.51
C PHE A 160 27.35 -18.29 -26.58
N ASP A 161 27.14 -17.21 -27.30
CA ASP A 161 25.85 -16.55 -27.49
C ASP A 161 24.79 -17.53 -28.01
N GLU A 162 23.67 -17.68 -27.29
CA GLU A 162 22.67 -18.72 -27.54
C GLU A 162 21.97 -18.64 -28.91
N LYS A 163 22.12 -17.52 -29.63
CA LYS A 163 21.51 -17.32 -30.96
C LYS A 163 22.53 -17.43 -32.09
N THR A 164 23.75 -16.95 -31.85
CA THR A 164 24.78 -16.78 -32.90
C THR A 164 25.97 -17.74 -32.75
N GLY A 165 26.15 -18.39 -31.60
CA GLY A 165 27.27 -19.28 -31.31
C GLY A 165 28.61 -18.56 -31.10
N LYS A 166 28.62 -17.22 -31.10
CA LYS A 166 29.81 -16.39 -30.91
C LYS A 166 30.23 -16.32 -29.44
N GLN A 167 31.52 -16.40 -29.14
CA GLN A 167 32.07 -16.20 -27.80
C GLN A 167 31.67 -14.81 -27.27
N LYS A 168 31.11 -14.77 -26.05
CA LYS A 168 30.95 -13.54 -25.27
C LYS A 168 32.20 -13.26 -24.46
N VAL A 169 32.58 -11.99 -24.42
CA VAL A 169 33.64 -11.44 -23.58
C VAL A 169 33.04 -10.29 -22.79
N GLY A 170 33.40 -10.16 -21.51
CA GLY A 170 32.81 -9.19 -20.59
C GLY A 170 31.68 -9.77 -19.73
N LEU A 171 30.87 -8.88 -19.16
CA LEU A 171 29.77 -9.25 -18.25
C LEU A 171 28.68 -10.07 -18.95
N VAL A 172 28.40 -11.25 -18.40
CA VAL A 172 27.30 -12.13 -18.81
C VAL A 172 26.58 -12.63 -17.56
N THR A 173 25.27 -12.43 -17.52
CA THR A 173 24.39 -13.02 -16.49
C THR A 173 23.78 -14.31 -17.04
N ILE A 174 24.05 -15.42 -16.35
CA ILE A 174 23.59 -16.76 -16.69
C ILE A 174 22.53 -17.17 -15.67
N ASP A 175 21.41 -17.75 -16.14
CA ASP A 175 20.39 -18.35 -15.28
C ASP A 175 20.68 -19.84 -15.13
N TYR A 176 21.06 -20.27 -13.92
CA TYR A 176 21.39 -21.66 -13.62
C TYR A 176 20.16 -22.45 -13.10
N GLY A 177 18.95 -21.87 -13.18
CA GLY A 177 17.70 -22.48 -12.70
C GLY A 177 17.52 -22.44 -11.18
N ASN A 178 18.62 -22.42 -10.42
CA ASN A 178 18.63 -22.13 -8.97
C ASN A 178 18.86 -20.63 -8.66
N GLY A 179 19.05 -19.80 -9.69
CA GLY A 179 19.33 -18.38 -9.55
C GLY A 179 20.17 -17.84 -10.71
N LYS A 180 20.19 -16.51 -10.84
CA LYS A 180 21.01 -15.80 -11.82
C LYS A 180 22.34 -15.40 -11.22
N GLN A 181 23.42 -15.70 -11.93
CA GLN A 181 24.78 -15.34 -11.53
C GLN A 181 25.44 -14.56 -12.66
N THR A 182 26.12 -13.47 -12.31
CA THR A 182 26.86 -12.64 -13.28
C THR A 182 28.34 -12.97 -13.18
N HIS A 183 28.97 -13.22 -14.32
CA HIS A 183 30.40 -13.48 -14.47
C HIS A 183 30.99 -12.50 -15.48
N TYR A 184 32.29 -12.27 -15.44
CA TYR A 184 33.02 -11.57 -16.50
C TYR A 184 33.89 -12.58 -17.26
N PHE A 185 33.55 -12.87 -18.51
CA PHE A 185 34.30 -13.81 -19.35
C PHE A 185 35.50 -13.13 -20.01
N LEU A 186 36.67 -13.75 -19.90
CA LEU A 186 37.93 -13.25 -20.44
C LEU A 186 38.07 -13.60 -21.93
N LYS A 187 38.83 -12.79 -22.68
CA LYS A 187 38.99 -12.94 -24.14
C LYS A 187 39.65 -14.27 -24.52
N ASP A 188 40.65 -14.69 -23.74
CA ASP A 188 41.39 -15.94 -23.87
C ASP A 188 40.71 -17.13 -23.15
N GLY A 189 39.48 -16.93 -22.64
CA GLY A 189 38.71 -17.91 -21.89
C GLY A 189 39.02 -17.94 -20.39
N GLY A 190 38.06 -18.44 -19.62
CA GLY A 190 38.03 -18.31 -18.17
C GLY A 190 37.12 -17.16 -17.74
N VAL A 191 36.98 -17.00 -16.42
CA VAL A 191 36.21 -15.93 -15.79
C VAL A 191 37.13 -15.11 -14.88
N ALA A 192 36.88 -13.81 -14.76
CA ALA A 192 37.59 -12.97 -13.81
C ALA A 192 37.29 -13.41 -12.36
N THR A 193 38.29 -13.31 -11.49
CA THR A 193 38.20 -13.57 -10.04
C THR A 193 38.92 -12.44 -9.29
N GLY A 194 38.47 -12.15 -8.07
CA GLY A 194 39.00 -11.03 -7.29
C GLY A 194 38.49 -9.67 -7.77
N LEU A 195 39.25 -8.61 -7.47
CA LEU A 195 38.98 -7.27 -7.99
C LEU A 195 39.36 -7.21 -9.46
N TYR A 196 38.43 -6.79 -10.31
CA TYR A 196 38.64 -6.68 -11.75
C TYR A 196 38.11 -5.33 -12.26
N THR A 197 38.96 -4.58 -12.94
CA THR A 197 38.60 -3.33 -13.62
C THR A 197 38.46 -3.60 -15.11
N ASP A 198 37.31 -3.25 -15.69
CA ASP A 198 37.05 -3.44 -17.11
C ASP A 198 37.70 -2.34 -17.98
N ASN A 199 37.60 -2.50 -19.31
CA ASN A 199 38.18 -1.57 -20.28
C ASN A 199 37.55 -0.15 -20.26
N LYS A 200 36.48 0.08 -19.47
CA LYS A 200 35.86 1.40 -19.26
C LYS A 200 36.33 2.06 -17.96
N GLY A 201 37.13 1.37 -17.15
CA GLY A 201 37.54 1.82 -15.82
C GLY A 201 36.53 1.49 -14.72
N ASP A 202 35.49 0.70 -15.00
CA ASP A 202 34.56 0.24 -13.97
C ASP A 202 35.17 -0.95 -13.21
N THR A 203 35.29 -0.85 -11.88
CA THR A 203 35.80 -1.93 -11.01
C THR A 203 34.66 -2.73 -10.40
N TYR A 204 34.80 -4.06 -10.42
CA TYR A 204 33.87 -5.05 -9.87
C TYR A 204 34.63 -6.03 -8.96
N TYR A 205 33.91 -6.81 -8.14
CA TYR A 205 34.48 -7.91 -7.38
C TYR A 205 33.82 -9.24 -7.76
N PHE A 206 34.62 -10.21 -8.17
CA PHE A 206 34.18 -11.56 -8.53
C PHE A 206 34.65 -12.56 -7.48
N ALA A 207 33.74 -12.94 -6.59
CA ALA A 207 34.02 -13.77 -5.42
C ALA A 207 34.22 -15.26 -5.78
N GLY A 208 35.19 -15.86 -5.10
CA GLY A 208 35.53 -17.28 -5.19
C GLY A 208 36.10 -17.73 -6.53
N ASN A 209 36.53 -18.99 -6.59
CA ASN A 209 37.16 -19.59 -7.78
C ASN A 209 36.18 -19.75 -8.97
N ASN A 210 34.89 -19.54 -8.76
CA ASN A 210 33.86 -19.55 -9.79
C ASN A 210 33.58 -18.17 -10.40
N GLY A 211 34.20 -17.09 -9.89
CA GLY A 211 34.11 -15.75 -10.46
C GLY A 211 32.68 -15.19 -10.48
N ILE A 212 31.97 -15.26 -9.33
CA ILE A 212 30.59 -14.78 -9.20
C ILE A 212 30.61 -13.32 -8.75
N MET A 213 29.95 -12.42 -9.49
CA MET A 213 29.92 -10.99 -9.13
C MET A 213 29.25 -10.77 -7.78
N ALA A 214 29.94 -10.05 -6.90
CA ALA A 214 29.49 -9.70 -5.57
C ALA A 214 28.95 -8.26 -5.51
N TYR A 215 28.16 -7.99 -4.48
CA TYR A 215 27.39 -6.75 -4.30
C TYR A 215 27.48 -6.27 -2.85
N GLY A 216 27.13 -5.02 -2.58
CA GLY A 216 27.11 -4.44 -1.22
C GLY A 216 28.50 -4.32 -0.60
N LEU A 217 28.56 -4.33 0.74
CA LEU A 217 29.79 -4.22 1.51
C LEU A 217 30.59 -5.52 1.47
N GLN A 218 31.84 -5.47 1.02
CA GLN A 218 32.74 -6.61 0.90
C GLN A 218 34.06 -6.35 1.61
N ASN A 219 34.52 -7.29 2.44
CA ASN A 219 35.83 -7.22 3.09
C ASN A 219 36.85 -7.98 2.23
N ILE A 220 37.76 -7.26 1.59
CA ILE A 220 38.74 -7.78 0.64
C ILE A 220 40.14 -7.44 1.19
N ASN A 221 40.89 -8.45 1.61
CA ASN A 221 42.24 -8.32 2.19
C ASN A 221 42.29 -7.28 3.34
N GLY A 222 41.30 -7.31 4.24
CA GLY A 222 41.20 -6.41 5.39
C GLY A 222 40.65 -5.00 5.08
N LYS A 223 40.41 -4.67 3.81
CA LYS A 223 39.80 -3.40 3.40
C LYS A 223 38.33 -3.59 3.05
N LYS A 224 37.47 -2.71 3.57
CA LYS A 224 36.04 -2.68 3.24
C LYS A 224 35.78 -1.90 1.95
N TYR A 225 35.27 -2.57 0.93
CA TYR A 225 34.80 -1.99 -0.34
C TYR A 225 33.27 -2.02 -0.37
N TYR A 226 32.64 -1.12 -1.15
CA TYR A 226 31.20 -1.18 -1.41
C TYR A 226 30.94 -1.28 -2.90
N PHE A 227 30.13 -2.25 -3.30
CA PHE A 227 29.70 -2.48 -4.68
C PHE A 227 28.22 -2.17 -4.80
N ASP A 228 27.85 -1.40 -5.82
CA ASP A 228 26.48 -1.02 -6.14
C ASP A 228 25.58 -2.25 -6.27
N GLU A 229 24.52 -2.31 -5.46
CA GLU A 229 23.67 -3.52 -5.33
C GLU A 229 22.92 -3.92 -6.61
N LYS A 230 22.87 -3.04 -7.62
CA LYS A 230 22.19 -3.29 -8.90
C LYS A 230 23.17 -3.59 -10.03
N THR A 231 24.33 -2.92 -10.04
CA THR A 231 25.30 -2.95 -11.15
C THR A 231 26.60 -3.68 -10.83
N GLY A 232 26.87 -3.99 -9.56
CA GLY A 232 28.12 -4.60 -9.10
C GLY A 232 29.34 -3.67 -9.15
N LYS A 233 29.17 -2.41 -9.57
CA LYS A 233 30.26 -1.43 -9.70
C LYS A 233 30.71 -0.90 -8.34
N GLN A 234 32.02 -0.78 -8.13
CA GLN A 234 32.59 -0.16 -6.93
C GLN A 234 32.07 1.28 -6.76
N LYS A 235 31.55 1.60 -5.58
CA LYS A 235 31.26 2.98 -5.17
C LYS A 235 32.50 3.65 -4.59
N ILE A 236 32.63 4.93 -4.88
CA ILE A 236 33.64 5.85 -4.38
C ILE A 236 32.88 7.11 -3.92
N GLY A 237 33.37 7.76 -2.86
CA GLY A 237 32.69 8.90 -2.24
C GLY A 237 31.73 8.50 -1.11
N PHE A 238 30.80 9.38 -0.77
CA PHE A 238 29.85 9.15 0.32
C PHE A 238 28.85 8.04 -0.01
N VAL A 239 28.72 7.07 0.91
CA VAL A 239 27.73 5.99 0.85
C VAL A 239 27.14 5.81 2.24
N THR A 240 25.81 5.90 2.35
CA THR A 240 25.07 5.50 3.56
C THR A 240 24.69 4.03 3.44
N ILE A 241 24.99 3.26 4.47
CA ILE A 241 24.76 1.82 4.55
C ILE A 241 23.85 1.57 5.76
N ASN A 242 22.84 0.71 5.56
CA ASN A 242 21.97 0.23 6.62
C ASN A 242 22.66 -0.91 7.38
N TYR A 243 23.05 -0.66 8.62
CA TYR A 243 23.51 -1.69 9.55
C TYR A 243 22.42 -1.98 10.58
N GLU A 244 22.55 -3.08 11.33
CA GLU A 244 21.62 -3.44 12.43
C GLU A 244 21.48 -2.32 13.49
N LYS A 245 22.56 -1.57 13.72
CA LYS A 245 22.61 -0.41 14.63
C LYS A 245 22.16 0.91 13.99
N GLY A 246 21.51 0.86 12.82
CA GLY A 246 21.01 2.01 12.08
C GLY A 246 21.87 2.43 10.87
N GLU A 247 21.44 3.51 10.21
CA GLU A 247 22.13 4.11 9.07
C GLU A 247 23.50 4.69 9.47
N GLN A 248 24.56 4.27 8.76
CA GLN A 248 25.89 4.83 8.93
C GLN A 248 26.43 5.29 7.58
N THR A 249 26.93 6.53 7.54
CA THR A 249 27.55 7.09 6.34
C THR A 249 29.06 6.92 6.41
N HIS A 250 29.65 6.40 5.34
CA HIS A 250 31.09 6.27 5.15
C HIS A 250 31.51 7.00 3.88
N TYR A 251 32.81 7.29 3.76
CA TYR A 251 33.41 7.77 2.52
C TYR A 251 34.35 6.71 1.95
N PHE A 252 34.05 6.18 0.77
CA PHE A 252 34.86 5.15 0.12
C PHE A 252 35.94 5.77 -0.76
N LEU A 253 37.19 5.35 -0.59
CA LEU A 253 38.35 5.93 -1.27
C LEU A 253 38.49 5.41 -2.71
N LYS A 254 39.08 6.24 -3.59
CA LYS A 254 39.32 5.89 -4.99
C LYS A 254 40.24 4.67 -5.17
N ASN A 255 41.21 4.50 -4.27
CA ASN A 255 42.09 3.32 -4.20
C ASN A 255 41.49 2.15 -3.38
N GLY A 256 40.22 2.26 -2.96
CA GLY A 256 39.53 1.25 -2.17
C GLY A 256 39.70 1.37 -0.66
N GLY A 257 38.78 0.77 0.09
CA GLY A 257 38.67 0.95 1.53
C GLY A 257 37.73 2.09 1.92
N ILE A 258 37.28 2.06 3.17
CA ILE A 258 36.65 3.20 3.85
C ILE A 258 37.72 4.21 4.28
N LYS A 259 37.40 5.51 4.22
CA LYS A 259 38.19 6.56 4.88
C LYS A 259 38.06 6.38 6.39
N GLN A 260 39.17 6.06 7.02
CA GLN A 260 39.41 6.22 8.45
C GLN A 260 40.35 7.42 8.65
N ASN A 261 40.59 7.80 9.91
CA ASN A 261 41.58 8.80 10.36
C ASN A 261 41.16 10.28 10.35
N GLY A 262 40.02 10.62 10.96
CA GLY A 262 39.79 11.97 11.53
C GLY A 262 39.26 13.02 10.54
N PHE A 263 39.72 14.27 10.70
CA PHE A 263 39.25 15.40 9.90
C PHE A 263 39.69 15.28 8.44
N GLU A 264 38.75 15.48 7.52
CA GLU A 264 39.00 15.50 6.07
C GLU A 264 38.26 16.68 5.44
N VAL A 265 38.83 17.29 4.39
CA VAL A 265 38.13 18.24 3.53
C VAL A 265 37.75 17.55 2.22
N ILE A 266 36.46 17.53 1.90
CA ILE A 266 35.88 16.93 0.69
C ILE A 266 35.00 17.99 0.04
N ASP A 267 35.25 18.33 -1.22
CA ASP A 267 34.52 19.35 -1.99
C ASP A 267 34.38 20.70 -1.25
N GLY A 268 35.46 21.13 -0.59
CA GLY A 268 35.53 22.37 0.19
C GLY A 268 34.87 22.31 1.58
N LYS A 269 34.17 21.22 1.90
CA LYS A 269 33.47 21.01 3.18
C LYS A 269 34.29 20.13 4.11
N LYS A 270 34.29 20.42 5.41
CA LYS A 270 35.07 19.69 6.41
C LYS A 270 34.20 18.68 7.15
N TYR A 271 34.69 17.44 7.23
CA TYR A 271 34.02 16.30 7.86
C TYR A 271 34.97 15.64 8.88
N TYR A 272 34.45 14.72 9.69
CA TYR A 272 35.28 13.86 10.55
C TYR A 272 34.85 12.41 10.42
N PHE A 273 35.81 11.50 10.20
CA PHE A 273 35.59 10.06 10.14
C PHE A 273 36.25 9.35 11.32
N ALA A 274 35.48 8.53 12.03
CA ALA A 274 35.94 7.76 13.18
C ALA A 274 37.19 6.92 12.84
N LYS A 275 38.20 6.94 13.70
CA LYS A 275 39.50 6.28 13.46
C LYS A 275 39.40 4.76 13.34
N ASP A 276 38.53 4.16 14.15
CA ASP A 276 38.30 2.72 14.25
C ASP A 276 37.41 2.18 13.12
N SER A 277 36.32 2.89 12.82
CA SER A 277 35.17 2.37 12.09
C SER A 277 34.89 3.09 10.77
N GLY A 278 35.53 4.25 10.54
CA GLY A 278 35.32 5.10 9.36
C GLY A 278 33.91 5.68 9.27
N ILE A 279 33.14 5.69 10.36
CA ILE A 279 31.81 6.29 10.43
C ILE A 279 31.96 7.81 10.41
N MET A 280 31.23 8.48 9.53
CA MET A 280 31.15 9.95 9.50
C MET A 280 30.42 10.47 10.74
N TYR A 281 31.05 11.38 11.47
CA TYR A 281 30.44 12.03 12.62
C TYR A 281 29.33 13.01 12.20
N LYS A 282 28.31 13.08 13.06
CA LYS A 282 27.09 13.89 12.98
C LYS A 282 26.76 14.39 14.38
N ASP A 283 26.09 15.52 14.46
CA ASP A 283 25.75 16.24 15.71
C ASP A 283 27.02 16.63 16.53
N ILE A 284 26.85 16.94 17.82
CA ILE A 284 27.97 17.24 18.72
C ILE A 284 28.89 16.04 18.91
N LYS A 285 30.20 16.28 18.75
CA LYS A 285 31.27 15.37 19.14
C LYS A 285 32.39 16.12 19.84
N ILE A 286 32.94 15.50 20.88
CA ILE A 286 34.17 15.93 21.54
C ILE A 286 35.34 15.25 20.84
N ILE A 287 36.31 16.04 20.39
CA ILE A 287 37.52 15.58 19.70
C ILE A 287 38.69 16.38 20.29
N ASN A 288 39.63 15.71 20.95
CA ASN A 288 40.77 16.34 21.65
C ASN A 288 40.30 17.51 22.54
N ASP A 289 39.37 17.19 23.46
CA ASP A 289 38.78 18.09 24.48
C ASP A 289 38.03 19.32 23.95
N LYS A 290 37.87 19.45 22.63
CA LYS A 290 37.03 20.47 21.99
C LYS A 290 35.72 19.89 21.49
N LYS A 291 34.61 20.58 21.78
CA LYS A 291 33.30 20.30 21.15
C LYS A 291 33.30 20.80 19.71
N TYR A 292 32.76 20.01 18.80
CA TYR A 292 32.50 20.32 17.40
C TYR A 292 31.05 19.97 17.07
N TYR A 293 30.40 20.71 16.18
CA TYR A 293 29.04 20.40 15.71
C TYR A 293 29.04 20.07 14.23
N PHE A 294 28.67 18.82 13.91
CA PHE A 294 28.52 18.36 12.54
C PHE A 294 27.03 18.33 12.18
N HIS A 295 26.64 18.90 11.05
CA HIS A 295 25.24 18.99 10.64
C HIS A 295 24.56 17.61 10.64
N PRO A 296 23.46 17.39 11.39
CA PRO A 296 22.93 16.04 11.65
C PRO A 296 22.59 15.20 10.41
N LYS A 297 22.30 15.83 9.26
CA LYS A 297 22.02 15.13 8.00
C LYS A 297 23.27 14.92 7.14
N THR A 298 24.07 15.96 6.94
CA THR A 298 25.19 15.95 5.97
C THR A 298 26.54 15.61 6.58
N GLY A 299 26.74 15.73 7.89
CA GLY A 299 28.03 15.54 8.58
C GLY A 299 29.04 16.67 8.38
N GLU A 300 28.63 17.75 7.74
CA GLU A 300 29.45 18.96 7.52
C GLU A 300 29.70 19.68 8.84
N LEU A 301 30.95 20.04 9.14
CA LEU A 301 31.30 20.84 10.31
C LEU A 301 30.75 22.26 10.16
N LEU A 302 30.02 22.74 11.17
CA LEU A 302 29.39 24.06 11.19
C LEU A 302 29.90 24.94 12.35
N ASN A 303 29.68 26.24 12.22
CA ASN A 303 30.00 27.30 13.17
C ASN A 303 28.80 28.26 13.35
N GLY A 304 28.73 28.99 14.47
CA GLY A 304 27.55 29.76 14.86
C GLY A 304 26.66 29.05 15.90
N ILE A 305 25.44 29.56 16.11
CA ILE A 305 24.52 29.07 17.13
C ILE A 305 23.67 27.91 16.61
N TYR A 306 23.74 26.75 17.28
CA TYR A 306 22.92 25.58 16.94
C TYR A 306 22.39 24.84 18.17
N ARG A 307 21.17 24.32 18.04
CA ARG A 307 20.58 23.35 18.95
C ARG A 307 20.98 21.94 18.53
N ALA A 308 21.62 21.19 19.44
CA ALA A 308 22.04 19.81 19.23
C ALA A 308 20.94 18.81 19.63
N ASN A 309 21.08 17.54 19.27
CA ASN A 309 20.05 16.54 19.60
C ASN A 309 20.00 16.20 21.10
N ASN A 310 21.00 16.63 21.89
CA ASN A 310 20.95 16.57 23.35
C ASN A 310 19.99 17.62 23.98
N GLY A 311 19.30 18.41 23.15
CA GLY A 311 18.31 19.40 23.59
C GLY A 311 18.89 20.78 23.90
N PHE A 312 20.21 20.92 24.06
CA PHE A 312 20.87 22.19 24.40
C PHE A 312 21.33 22.97 23.16
N THR A 313 21.39 24.29 23.31
CA THR A 313 21.91 25.22 22.29
C THR A 313 23.31 25.69 22.69
N TYR A 314 24.23 25.73 21.73
CA TYR A 314 25.61 26.18 21.92
C TYR A 314 26.01 27.13 20.78
N TYR A 315 26.93 28.05 21.07
CA TYR A 315 27.55 28.90 20.07
C TYR A 315 28.95 28.38 19.72
N PHE A 316 29.10 27.76 18.55
CA PHE A 316 30.38 27.27 18.04
C PHE A 316 31.17 28.40 17.39
N ASP A 317 32.46 28.49 17.72
CA ASP A 317 33.33 29.60 17.31
C ASP A 317 33.36 29.85 15.79
N GLU A 318 33.03 31.07 15.36
CA GLU A 318 32.91 31.41 13.92
C GLU A 318 34.24 31.21 13.15
N ASN A 319 35.40 31.46 13.77
CA ASN A 319 36.68 31.43 13.07
C ASN A 319 37.28 30.03 12.97
N THR A 320 37.18 29.23 14.04
CA THR A 320 37.83 27.91 14.15
C THR A 320 36.88 26.73 14.02
N ALA A 321 35.57 26.96 14.11
CA ALA A 321 34.52 25.95 14.26
C ALA A 321 34.81 24.93 15.39
N SER A 322 35.59 25.33 16.41
CA SER A 322 36.11 24.44 17.45
C SER A 322 35.93 25.04 18.84
N GLY A 323 35.37 24.25 19.75
CA GLY A 323 34.95 24.75 21.06
C GLY A 323 33.68 25.59 20.96
N VAL A 324 33.21 26.03 22.14
CA VAL A 324 31.99 26.82 22.30
C VAL A 324 32.33 28.16 22.97
N ARG A 325 31.67 29.23 22.52
CA ARG A 325 31.73 30.56 23.13
C ARG A 325 30.89 30.61 24.40
N THR A 326 31.32 31.44 25.36
CA THR A 326 30.69 31.57 26.68
C THR A 326 30.55 33.05 27.07
N GLY A 327 29.80 33.35 28.12
CA GLY A 327 29.46 34.71 28.53
C GLY A 327 28.41 35.39 27.64
N LEU A 328 28.29 36.71 27.76
CA LEU A 328 27.39 37.53 26.94
C LEU A 328 27.97 37.65 25.52
N GLN A 329 27.20 37.25 24.52
CA GLN A 329 27.62 37.20 23.11
C GLN A 329 26.60 37.90 22.20
N THR A 330 27.09 38.58 21.17
CA THR A 330 26.25 39.14 20.11
C THR A 330 26.42 38.30 18.85
N TYR A 331 25.31 37.83 18.27
CA TYR A 331 25.30 37.08 17.02
C TYR A 331 24.17 37.60 16.13
N GLN A 332 24.51 38.00 14.90
CA GLN A 332 23.57 38.58 13.92
C GLN A 332 22.74 39.78 14.43
N GLY A 333 23.26 40.54 15.41
CA GLY A 333 22.60 41.71 16.02
C GLY A 333 21.76 41.41 17.27
N ASP A 334 21.47 40.13 17.53
CA ASP A 334 20.81 39.69 18.75
C ASP A 334 21.84 39.37 19.85
N THR A 335 21.39 39.49 21.10
CA THR A 335 22.22 39.33 22.30
C THR A 335 21.78 38.09 23.07
N TYR A 336 22.73 37.24 23.44
CA TYR A 336 22.52 35.94 24.07
C TYR A 336 23.49 35.77 25.25
N LEU A 337 23.10 35.01 26.26
CA LEU A 337 23.99 34.61 27.36
C LEU A 337 24.32 33.12 27.25
N PHE A 338 25.60 32.78 27.37
CA PHE A 338 26.08 31.40 27.39
C PHE A 338 26.81 31.13 28.71
N HIS A 339 26.52 29.98 29.34
CA HIS A 339 27.13 29.59 30.61
C HIS A 339 28.66 29.54 30.51
N LYS A 340 29.35 30.14 31.49
CA LYS A 340 30.80 30.42 31.49
C LYS A 340 31.67 29.20 31.18
N GLU A 341 31.26 28.02 31.66
CA GLU A 341 32.00 26.75 31.53
C GLU A 341 31.41 25.80 30.49
N SER A 342 30.15 25.37 30.67
CA SER A 342 29.49 24.38 29.80
C SER A 342 29.23 24.86 28.36
N GLY A 343 29.15 26.18 28.16
CA GLY A 343 28.79 26.85 26.91
C GLY A 343 27.33 26.67 26.48
N ILE A 344 26.47 26.22 27.38
CA ILE A 344 25.02 26.09 27.15
C ILE A 344 24.39 27.49 27.14
N MET A 345 23.51 27.77 26.18
CA MET A 345 22.71 28.99 26.12
C MET A 345 21.78 29.07 27.34
N LEU A 346 21.76 30.21 28.02
CA LEU A 346 20.96 30.46 29.22
C LEU A 346 19.69 31.26 28.90
N THR A 347 18.60 30.99 29.62
CA THR A 347 17.27 31.60 29.45
C THR A 347 16.63 32.03 30.78
N GLY A 348 15.73 33.00 30.73
CA GLY A 348 15.15 33.68 31.88
C GLY A 348 15.98 34.90 32.33
N LEU A 349 15.75 35.36 33.57
CA LEU A 349 16.48 36.49 34.16
C LEU A 349 17.93 36.13 34.52
N PHE A 350 18.88 37.01 34.21
CA PHE A 350 20.26 36.97 34.70
C PHE A 350 20.86 38.37 34.76
N SER A 351 21.64 38.67 35.80
CA SER A 351 22.52 39.84 35.76
C SER A 351 23.84 39.51 35.07
N VAL A 352 24.38 40.50 34.35
CA VAL A 352 25.72 40.47 33.78
C VAL A 352 26.46 41.71 34.27
N GLY A 353 27.20 41.54 35.37
CA GLY A 353 27.63 42.67 36.19
C GLY A 353 26.42 43.32 36.86
N LYS A 354 26.37 44.66 36.89
CA LYS A 354 25.28 45.42 37.52
C LYS A 354 23.96 45.46 36.72
N ASP A 355 23.95 44.98 35.48
CA ASP A 355 22.83 45.12 34.55
C ASP A 355 22.00 43.83 34.53
N LEU A 356 20.69 43.90 34.82
CA LEU A 356 19.76 42.77 34.73
C LEU A 356 19.17 42.64 33.31
N TYR A 357 19.20 41.44 32.77
CA TYR A 357 18.64 41.06 31.47
C TYR A 357 17.61 39.94 31.65
N CYS A 358 16.63 39.86 30.74
CA CYS A 358 15.79 38.68 30.57
C CYS A 358 15.99 38.11 29.17
N PHE A 359 16.30 36.81 29.07
CA PHE A 359 16.49 36.10 27.81
C PHE A 359 15.26 35.21 27.54
N ASP A 360 14.63 35.38 26.38
CA ASP A 360 13.42 34.66 25.98
C ASP A 360 13.59 33.13 26.03
N GLU A 361 12.67 32.42 26.68
CA GLU A 361 12.75 30.96 26.92
C GLU A 361 12.73 30.13 25.63
N THR A 362 12.19 30.66 24.52
CA THR A 362 12.11 29.94 23.25
C THR A 362 13.33 30.17 22.36
N SER A 363 13.79 31.42 22.26
CA SER A 363 14.81 31.87 21.30
C SER A 363 16.16 32.19 21.92
N GLY A 364 16.25 32.35 23.25
CA GLY A 364 17.45 32.75 23.99
C GLY A 364 17.87 34.22 23.80
N LYS A 365 17.05 35.02 23.11
CA LYS A 365 17.36 36.42 22.82
C LYS A 365 17.03 37.31 24.02
N ALA A 366 17.91 38.26 24.32
CA ALA A 366 17.61 39.32 25.29
C ALA A 366 16.34 40.10 24.86
N LEU A 367 15.37 40.19 25.76
CA LEU A 367 14.15 40.98 25.60
C LEU A 367 14.52 42.46 25.50
N LYS A 368 14.06 43.15 24.44
CA LYS A 368 14.37 44.56 24.15
C LYS A 368 13.09 45.36 23.92
N ASN A 369 12.95 46.52 24.56
CA ASN A 369 11.78 47.40 24.48
C ASN A 369 10.44 46.68 24.82
N THR A 370 10.42 45.88 25.87
CA THR A 370 9.25 45.08 26.30
C THR A 370 9.26 44.85 27.81
N SER A 371 8.23 44.20 28.35
CA SER A 371 8.10 43.86 29.77
C SER A 371 8.06 42.34 30.02
N TYR A 372 8.34 41.92 31.25
CA TYR A 372 8.29 40.54 31.75
C TYR A 372 7.54 40.51 33.09
N ASN A 373 6.68 39.52 33.32
CA ASN A 373 6.00 39.32 34.61
C ASN A 373 6.75 38.24 35.42
N LEU A 374 7.35 38.65 36.53
CA LEU A 374 8.01 37.81 37.51
C LEU A 374 7.12 37.73 38.75
N TYR A 375 6.24 36.72 38.83
CA TYR A 375 5.36 36.48 39.97
C TYR A 375 4.63 37.76 40.44
N HIS A 376 3.85 38.35 39.54
CA HIS A 376 3.10 39.59 39.72
C HIS A 376 3.95 40.87 39.84
N VAL A 377 5.27 40.80 39.63
CA VAL A 377 6.14 41.97 39.45
C VAL A 377 6.47 42.17 37.97
N ILE A 378 6.05 43.29 37.39
CA ILE A 378 6.27 43.66 35.99
C ILE A 378 7.62 44.38 35.86
N ILE A 379 8.55 43.81 35.08
CA ILE A 379 9.91 44.35 34.84
C ILE A 379 10.02 44.83 33.38
N GLN A 380 10.52 46.05 33.15
CA GLN A 380 10.62 46.68 31.83
C GLN A 380 12.08 46.75 31.34
N PHE A 381 12.32 46.45 30.06
CA PHE A 381 13.66 46.39 29.44
C PHE A 381 13.84 47.38 28.28
N ASN A 382 14.99 48.04 28.21
CA ASN A 382 15.32 49.04 27.19
C ASN A 382 15.82 48.43 25.85
N ASN A 383 16.30 49.26 24.92
CA ASN A 383 16.75 48.84 23.59
C ASN A 383 18.03 47.99 23.55
N LYS A 384 18.83 47.98 24.64
CA LYS A 384 19.97 47.07 24.83
C LYS A 384 19.56 45.76 25.52
N GLY A 385 18.36 45.73 26.10
CA GLY A 385 17.79 44.60 26.85
C GLY A 385 18.12 44.62 28.33
N ILE A 386 18.54 45.78 28.85
CA ILE A 386 18.82 46.02 30.26
C ILE A 386 17.54 46.52 30.94
N MET A 387 17.27 46.07 32.17
CA MET A 387 16.17 46.56 33.00
C MET A 387 16.22 48.10 33.14
N MET A 388 15.06 48.74 33.08
CA MET A 388 14.90 50.19 33.27
C MET A 388 13.88 50.58 34.34
N ASN A 389 12.93 49.70 34.70
CA ASN A 389 11.89 49.97 35.68
C ASN A 389 11.20 48.65 36.12
N HIS A 390 10.55 48.63 37.28
CA HIS A 390 9.71 47.53 37.75
C HIS A 390 8.59 47.99 38.70
N TYR A 391 7.49 47.24 38.80
CA TYR A 391 6.34 47.51 39.70
C TYR A 391 5.45 46.28 39.92
N ILE A 392 4.60 46.27 40.95
CA ILE A 392 3.66 45.17 41.27
C ILE A 392 2.33 45.34 40.51
N ASP A 393 1.72 44.23 40.10
CA ASP A 393 0.37 44.16 39.53
C ASP A 393 -0.72 44.62 40.54
N ASP A 394 -1.69 45.41 40.10
CA ASP A 394 -2.65 46.13 40.98
C ASP A 394 -3.50 45.17 41.84
N ASP A 395 -3.83 43.99 41.31
CA ASP A 395 -4.61 42.95 41.99
C ASP A 395 -3.82 42.24 43.11
N TYR A 396 -2.48 42.34 43.10
CA TYR A 396 -1.55 41.61 43.99
C TYR A 396 -0.69 42.54 44.86
N LYS A 397 -0.99 43.84 44.87
CA LYS A 397 -0.28 44.86 45.65
C LYS A 397 -0.26 44.58 47.17
N ASP A 398 -1.26 43.87 47.67
CA ASP A 398 -1.45 43.54 49.09
C ASP A 398 -0.84 42.17 49.44
N ASP A 399 -0.33 41.41 48.45
CA ASP A 399 0.28 40.11 48.65
C ASP A 399 1.75 40.21 49.09
N VAL A 400 2.12 39.38 50.06
CA VAL A 400 3.44 39.38 50.70
C VAL A 400 4.57 39.08 49.70
N ARG A 401 4.42 38.03 48.88
CA ARG A 401 5.47 37.49 48.01
C ARG A 401 5.89 38.46 46.88
N PRO A 402 4.97 39.08 46.11
CA PRO A 402 5.34 40.09 45.10
C PRO A 402 6.02 41.32 45.72
N ASN A 403 5.62 41.74 46.91
CA ASN A 403 6.25 42.86 47.62
C ASN A 403 7.73 42.59 47.97
N ILE A 404 8.05 41.40 48.49
CA ILE A 404 9.44 40.98 48.76
C ILE A 404 10.29 41.08 47.48
N ILE A 405 9.79 40.50 46.38
CA ILE A 405 10.49 40.45 45.09
C ILE A 405 10.70 41.85 44.52
N ASN A 406 9.67 42.71 44.57
CA ASN A 406 9.76 44.08 44.07
C ASN A 406 10.80 44.91 44.83
N LYS A 407 10.82 44.83 46.18
CA LYS A 407 11.84 45.51 46.99
C LYS A 407 13.24 44.97 46.72
N ALA A 408 13.39 43.66 46.57
CA ALA A 408 14.68 43.04 46.27
C ALA A 408 15.26 43.58 44.94
N LEU A 409 14.42 43.74 43.91
CA LEU A 409 14.82 44.26 42.59
C LEU A 409 15.31 45.72 42.61
N ASP A 410 14.87 46.56 43.56
CA ASP A 410 15.37 47.95 43.72
C ASP A 410 16.88 48.03 43.97
N LYS A 411 17.51 46.93 44.41
CA LYS A 411 18.92 46.89 44.81
C LYS A 411 19.84 46.23 43.79
N ILE A 412 19.34 45.79 42.64
CA ILE A 412 20.15 45.20 41.56
C ILE A 412 21.36 46.10 41.24
N GLY A 413 22.55 45.50 41.25
CA GLY A 413 23.82 46.17 40.95
C GLY A 413 24.41 47.02 42.09
N VAL A 414 23.76 47.11 43.26
CA VAL A 414 24.36 47.68 44.48
C VAL A 414 25.53 46.79 44.93
N ARG A 415 26.58 47.38 45.53
CA ARG A 415 27.80 46.65 45.89
C ARG A 415 27.62 45.71 47.09
N TYR A 416 28.32 44.59 47.05
CA TYR A 416 28.54 43.73 48.20
C TYR A 416 29.56 44.40 49.15
N THR A 417 29.08 44.99 50.25
CA THR A 417 29.91 45.65 51.27
C THR A 417 29.09 45.92 52.54
N THR A 418 29.78 46.16 53.66
CA THR A 418 29.20 46.64 54.93
C THR A 418 29.12 48.18 55.02
N ASP A 419 29.56 48.91 53.99
CA ASP A 419 29.40 50.37 53.90
C ASP A 419 27.91 50.78 53.86
N PRO A 420 27.54 52.00 54.32
CA PRO A 420 26.14 52.44 54.39
C PRO A 420 25.35 52.42 53.06
N ASP A 421 26.05 52.48 51.92
CA ASP A 421 25.47 52.49 50.57
C ASP A 421 25.47 51.09 49.90
N GLY A 422 25.79 50.02 50.66
CA GLY A 422 25.86 48.65 50.17
C GLY A 422 25.14 47.64 51.07
N TYR A 423 25.20 46.37 50.67
CA TYR A 423 24.61 45.27 51.43
C TYR A 423 25.55 44.06 51.50
N VAL A 424 25.43 43.29 52.58
CA VAL A 424 25.88 41.89 52.63
C VAL A 424 24.65 40.99 52.48
N CYS A 425 24.84 39.68 52.33
CA CYS A 425 23.74 38.75 52.01
C CYS A 425 22.58 38.80 53.04
N SER A 426 22.90 38.79 54.34
CA SER A 426 21.92 38.86 55.43
C SER A 426 21.16 40.20 55.48
N SER A 427 21.87 41.33 55.38
CA SER A 427 21.25 42.66 55.44
C SER A 427 20.42 42.98 54.19
N PHE A 428 20.77 42.43 53.02
CA PHE A 428 19.95 42.50 51.82
C PHE A 428 18.62 41.77 51.99
N VAL A 429 18.63 40.56 52.55
CA VAL A 429 17.40 39.79 52.79
C VAL A 429 16.51 40.50 53.82
N THR A 430 17.09 40.98 54.92
CA THR A 430 16.36 41.79 55.93
C THR A 430 15.69 43.01 55.30
N PHE A 431 16.38 43.74 54.40
CA PHE A 431 15.81 44.88 53.69
C PHE A 431 14.62 44.50 52.79
N ALA A 432 14.70 43.39 52.04
CA ALA A 432 13.62 42.96 51.15
C ALA A 432 12.35 42.53 51.91
N TYR A 433 12.51 42.04 53.14
CA TYR A 433 11.43 41.62 54.03
C TYR A 433 10.89 42.72 54.98
N GLU A 434 11.59 43.86 55.07
CA GLU A 434 11.25 44.95 55.96
C GLU A 434 9.84 45.51 55.66
N ASN A 435 9.05 45.86 56.68
CA ASN A 435 7.70 46.44 56.58
C ASN A 435 6.58 45.50 56.03
N LEU A 436 6.64 44.19 56.29
CA LEU A 436 5.60 43.22 55.88
C LEU A 436 4.79 42.62 57.05
N ASP A 437 4.88 43.19 58.26
CA ASP A 437 4.31 42.65 59.51
C ASP A 437 4.70 41.18 59.81
N ILE A 438 5.79 40.70 59.22
CA ILE A 438 6.39 39.39 59.55
C ILE A 438 7.52 39.64 60.56
N ASP A 439 7.29 39.25 61.81
CA ASP A 439 8.21 39.46 62.92
C ASP A 439 9.33 38.40 62.87
N LEU A 440 10.40 38.72 62.14
CA LEU A 440 11.40 37.75 61.71
C LEU A 440 12.67 37.76 62.58
N TRP A 441 13.39 38.88 62.67
CA TRP A 441 14.73 38.98 63.29
C TRP A 441 15.08 40.37 63.86
N ASP A 442 16.08 40.47 64.76
CA ASP A 442 16.81 41.73 65.00
C ASP A 442 17.50 42.15 63.68
N TYR A 443 17.51 43.44 63.37
CA TYR A 443 17.95 43.97 62.07
C TYR A 443 19.43 43.69 61.74
N ARG A 444 20.20 43.20 62.72
CA ARG A 444 21.62 42.83 62.64
C ARG A 444 21.86 41.32 62.49
N ALA A 445 20.81 40.52 62.31
CA ALA A 445 20.95 39.07 62.25
C ALA A 445 21.87 38.62 61.10
N GLU A 446 22.87 37.80 61.42
CA GLU A 446 23.77 37.22 60.42
C GLU A 446 23.08 36.10 59.63
N SER A 447 23.63 35.72 58.46
CA SER A 447 23.01 34.69 57.59
C SER A 447 22.88 33.34 58.29
N PHE A 448 23.79 33.03 59.22
CA PHE A 448 23.69 31.94 60.18
C PHE A 448 22.47 32.05 61.10
N GLU A 449 22.22 33.20 61.72
CA GLU A 449 21.12 33.39 62.67
C GLU A 449 19.76 33.31 61.96
N GLN A 450 19.71 33.80 60.71
CA GLN A 450 18.55 33.66 59.81
C GLN A 450 18.27 32.18 59.50
N ALA A 451 19.29 31.38 59.20
CA ALA A 451 19.15 29.93 58.99
C ALA A 451 18.79 29.17 60.28
N MET A 452 19.39 29.53 61.42
CA MET A 452 19.05 28.97 62.73
C MET A 452 17.59 29.23 63.11
N PHE A 453 17.08 30.42 62.82
CA PHE A 453 15.65 30.69 63.02
C PHE A 453 14.78 29.78 62.16
N VAL A 454 15.15 29.57 60.89
CA VAL A 454 14.41 28.67 60.00
C VAL A 454 14.40 27.24 60.56
N LYS A 455 15.55 26.71 60.99
CA LYS A 455 15.68 25.39 61.63
C LYS A 455 14.91 25.31 62.96
N ASN A 456 15.16 26.23 63.89
CA ASN A 456 14.57 26.24 65.24
C ASN A 456 13.04 26.40 65.23
N ASN A 457 12.48 27.07 64.23
CA ASN A 457 11.03 27.26 64.08
C ASN A 457 10.37 26.26 63.11
N ASN A 458 11.09 25.22 62.68
CA ASN A 458 10.62 24.20 61.72
C ASN A 458 10.06 24.82 60.42
N LYS A 459 10.80 25.77 59.85
CA LYS A 459 10.48 26.50 58.61
C LYS A 459 11.29 26.01 57.40
N GLU A 460 12.13 24.99 57.59
CA GLU A 460 12.86 24.36 56.49
C GLU A 460 11.89 23.67 55.51
N ILE A 461 12.16 23.83 54.21
CA ILE A 461 11.35 23.26 53.12
C ILE A 461 12.25 22.51 52.12
N THR A 462 11.65 21.70 51.25
CA THR A 462 12.38 21.05 50.15
C THR A 462 12.47 21.96 48.91
N ARG A 463 13.31 21.60 47.94
CA ARG A 463 13.46 22.35 46.68
C ARG A 463 12.16 22.41 45.89
N GLU A 464 11.35 21.36 45.98
CA GLU A 464 10.07 21.21 45.28
C GLU A 464 8.97 22.08 45.90
N GLN A 465 9.12 22.48 47.16
CA GLN A 465 8.20 23.35 47.89
C GLN A 465 8.51 24.85 47.70
N LEU A 466 9.65 25.19 47.08
CA LEU A 466 10.09 26.57 46.84
C LEU A 466 9.10 27.38 46.00
N LYS A 467 8.61 28.48 46.57
CA LYS A 467 7.78 29.51 45.92
C LYS A 467 8.53 30.84 45.85
N PRO A 468 8.31 31.69 44.84
CA PRO A 468 8.94 33.01 44.77
C PRO A 468 8.75 33.82 46.07
N GLY A 469 9.83 34.40 46.56
CA GLY A 469 9.95 34.99 47.89
C GLY A 469 10.69 34.10 48.91
N ASP A 470 10.64 32.76 48.80
CA ASP A 470 11.29 31.87 49.79
C ASP A 470 12.81 32.03 49.85
N LEU A 471 13.41 31.62 50.97
CA LEU A 471 14.84 31.79 51.22
C LEU A 471 15.66 30.55 50.84
N ILE A 472 16.88 30.78 50.38
CA ILE A 472 17.86 29.75 50.06
C ILE A 472 19.14 30.05 50.84
N PHE A 473 19.73 29.03 51.46
CA PHE A 473 20.90 29.15 52.33
C PHE A 473 22.05 28.28 51.82
N TRP A 474 23.28 28.77 51.94
CA TRP A 474 24.51 28.03 51.59
C TRP A 474 25.53 28.08 52.72
N SER A 475 26.25 26.97 52.88
CA SER A 475 27.37 26.81 53.79
C SER A 475 28.70 26.79 53.02
N LYS A 476 29.77 27.31 53.62
CA LYS A 476 31.14 27.18 53.10
C LYS A 476 31.77 25.91 53.69
N PRO A 477 32.21 24.92 52.89
CA PRO A 477 32.84 23.71 53.40
C PRO A 477 34.30 23.99 53.82
N ASN A 478 34.49 24.64 54.97
CA ASN A 478 35.80 25.06 55.46
C ASN A 478 36.04 24.71 56.94
N CYS A 479 35.86 23.42 57.28
CA CYS A 479 36.51 22.83 58.44
C CYS A 479 37.23 21.53 58.04
N GLY A 480 38.49 21.38 58.44
CA GLY A 480 39.27 20.14 58.25
C GLY A 480 38.91 19.03 59.24
N ASP A 481 37.64 18.97 59.65
CA ASP A 481 37.13 18.11 60.72
C ASP A 481 35.89 17.32 60.22
N PRO A 482 35.89 15.97 60.27
CA PRO A 482 34.78 15.15 59.78
C PRO A 482 33.50 15.13 60.64
N GLU A 483 33.47 15.71 61.85
CA GLU A 483 32.34 15.55 62.80
C GLU A 483 31.49 16.82 63.05
N CYS A 484 31.52 17.83 62.17
CA CYS A 484 30.79 19.09 62.38
C CYS A 484 29.29 19.05 61.97
N ASP A 485 28.39 19.50 62.86
CA ASP A 485 26.96 19.72 62.59
C ASP A 485 26.75 21.08 61.90
N HIS A 486 26.92 21.10 60.57
CA HIS A 486 27.03 22.23 59.62
C HIS A 486 26.05 23.43 59.71
N THR A 487 25.16 23.47 60.69
CA THR A 487 24.25 24.58 60.96
C THR A 487 24.97 25.90 61.23
N ASP A 488 26.06 25.84 62.01
CA ASP A 488 26.89 26.97 62.43
C ASP A 488 27.82 27.53 61.34
N GLN A 489 27.64 27.06 60.11
CA GLN A 489 28.48 27.33 58.94
C GLN A 489 27.70 27.92 57.75
N VAL A 490 26.44 28.31 57.95
CA VAL A 490 25.73 29.09 56.92
C VAL A 490 26.36 30.48 56.82
N HIS A 491 26.87 30.78 55.62
CA HIS A 491 27.57 32.03 55.34
C HIS A 491 26.89 32.87 54.26
N HIS A 492 25.92 32.31 53.53
CA HIS A 492 25.26 33.01 52.44
C HIS A 492 23.77 32.68 52.34
N ILE A 493 23.00 33.66 51.87
CA ILE A 493 21.54 33.65 51.83
C ILE A 493 21.02 34.44 50.62
N ALA A 494 19.96 33.95 50.00
CA ALA A 494 19.30 34.55 48.84
C ALA A 494 17.78 34.41 48.89
N ILE A 495 17.09 35.19 48.05
CA ILE A 495 15.64 35.14 47.84
C ILE A 495 15.37 34.44 46.52
N TYR A 496 14.52 33.41 46.55
CA TYR A 496 14.08 32.68 45.36
C TYR A 496 13.10 33.50 44.53
N LEU A 497 13.27 33.50 43.21
CA LEU A 497 12.41 34.25 42.27
C LEU A 497 11.49 33.34 41.44
N GLY A 498 11.58 32.02 41.58
CA GLY A 498 10.99 31.08 40.62
C GLY A 498 11.95 30.70 39.49
N ASN A 499 11.57 29.70 38.68
CA ASN A 499 12.32 29.26 37.48
C ASN A 499 13.83 29.04 37.70
N ASN A 500 14.18 28.45 38.84
CA ASN A 500 15.56 28.22 39.29
C ASN A 500 16.42 29.49 39.43
N LYS A 501 15.81 30.67 39.60
CA LYS A 501 16.50 31.95 39.80
C LYS A 501 16.46 32.41 41.26
N VAL A 502 17.52 33.09 41.69
CA VAL A 502 17.61 33.78 42.98
C VAL A 502 18.04 35.22 42.77
N ILE A 503 17.66 36.11 43.68
CA ILE A 503 18.29 37.41 43.87
C ILE A 503 19.06 37.41 45.19
N GLU A 504 20.29 37.91 45.16
CA GLU A 504 21.24 37.80 46.27
C GLU A 504 22.25 38.95 46.25
N ALA A 505 22.78 39.32 47.41
CA ALA A 505 24.02 40.10 47.46
C ALA A 505 25.20 39.13 47.36
N ASN A 506 25.80 39.00 46.18
CA ASN A 506 26.77 37.95 45.87
C ASN A 506 28.23 38.40 46.16
N GLU A 507 28.91 37.71 47.07
CA GLU A 507 30.33 37.96 47.40
C GLU A 507 31.27 37.75 46.20
N THR A 508 30.99 36.75 45.36
CA THR A 508 31.84 36.37 44.22
C THR A 508 31.76 37.35 43.05
N PHE A 509 30.59 37.93 42.79
CA PHE A 509 30.40 38.98 41.79
C PHE A 509 30.56 40.40 42.37
N GLY A 510 30.54 40.55 43.69
CA GLY A 510 30.76 41.81 44.42
C GLY A 510 29.56 42.77 44.38
N LEU A 511 28.36 42.27 44.09
CA LEU A 511 27.15 43.07 43.88
C LEU A 511 25.86 42.27 44.09
N VAL A 512 24.72 42.95 44.16
CA VAL A 512 23.40 42.33 44.15
C VAL A 512 23.02 41.91 42.73
N ASP A 513 22.82 40.61 42.49
CA ASP A 513 22.47 40.07 41.18
C ASP A 513 21.38 39.00 41.18
N VAL A 514 20.92 38.66 39.97
CA VAL A 514 20.10 37.49 39.69
C VAL A 514 20.93 36.42 39.01
N GLN A 515 21.03 35.25 39.64
CA GLN A 515 21.71 34.07 39.10
C GLN A 515 20.81 32.83 39.17
N ASN A 516 21.28 31.71 38.61
CA ASN A 516 20.67 30.42 38.86
C ASN A 516 20.96 29.93 40.29
N ILE A 517 20.09 29.11 40.89
CA ILE A 517 20.46 28.31 42.06
C ILE A 517 21.60 27.36 41.66
N THR A 518 22.78 27.58 42.21
CA THR A 518 23.99 26.75 42.01
C THR A 518 24.50 26.18 43.34
N SER A 519 25.38 25.20 43.24
CA SER A 519 26.21 24.68 44.34
C SER A 519 27.60 24.41 43.75
N ASP A 520 28.64 24.89 44.40
CA ASP A 520 30.03 24.71 43.96
C ASP A 520 30.95 24.34 45.13
N ASP A 521 32.25 24.19 44.86
CA ASP A 521 33.25 23.78 45.85
C ASP A 521 33.43 24.80 47.00
N ASN A 522 32.99 26.05 46.83
CA ASN A 522 33.07 27.10 47.85
C ASN A 522 31.75 27.28 48.62
N TYR A 523 30.62 26.99 47.99
CA TYR A 523 29.29 27.12 48.56
C TYR A 523 28.42 25.91 48.26
N VAL A 524 28.26 25.07 49.27
CA VAL A 524 27.32 23.94 49.23
C VAL A 524 25.96 24.44 49.67
N LEU A 525 24.93 24.11 48.89
CA LEU A 525 23.54 24.36 49.25
C LEU A 525 23.25 23.69 50.60
N TYR A 526 22.88 24.50 51.59
CA TYR A 526 22.65 24.06 52.96
C TYR A 526 21.19 23.64 53.17
N SER A 527 20.26 24.57 52.98
CA SER A 527 18.83 24.36 53.21
C SER A 527 17.99 25.42 52.48
N TYR A 528 16.68 25.25 52.47
CA TYR A 528 15.68 26.18 51.96
C TYR A 528 14.72 26.55 53.09
N GLY A 529 14.27 27.81 53.16
CA GLY A 529 13.40 28.28 54.24
C GLY A 529 12.17 29.02 53.76
N ASN A 530 10.99 28.58 54.19
CA ASN A 530 9.75 29.32 54.04
C ASN A 530 9.41 30.02 55.37
N ILE A 531 9.89 31.25 55.50
CA ILE A 531 9.63 32.08 56.70
C ILE A 531 8.25 32.74 56.71
N ILE A 532 7.46 32.59 55.64
CA ILE A 532 6.08 33.10 55.59
C ILE A 532 5.18 32.19 56.45
N PRO A 533 4.37 32.74 57.38
CA PRO A 533 3.40 31.96 58.15
C PRO A 533 2.38 31.24 57.26
N GLN A 534 2.08 29.97 57.53
CA GLN A 534 1.12 29.15 56.75
C GLN A 534 -0.30 29.74 56.74
N GLU A 535 -0.65 30.58 57.71
CA GLU A 535 -1.93 31.29 57.75
C GLU A 535 -1.97 32.55 56.85
N LEU A 536 -0.80 33.06 56.47
CA LEU A 536 -0.62 34.11 55.45
C LEU A 536 -0.34 33.52 54.05
N GLU A 537 -0.21 32.19 53.92
CA GLU A 537 -0.09 31.54 52.61
C GLU A 537 -1.43 31.50 51.86
N SER A 538 -1.38 31.91 50.60
CA SER A 538 -2.47 31.73 49.63
C SER A 538 -2.75 30.24 49.38
N LEU A 539 -4.02 29.89 49.22
CA LEU A 539 -4.42 28.54 48.80
C LEU A 539 -4.31 28.47 47.28
N GLU A 540 -3.21 27.91 46.79
CA GLU A 540 -2.88 27.90 45.36
C GLU A 540 -3.59 26.81 44.55
N ALA A 541 -3.73 27.06 43.25
CA ALA A 541 -4.15 26.05 42.29
C ALA A 541 -3.10 24.93 42.18
N PRO A 542 -3.49 23.68 41.89
CA PRO A 542 -2.54 22.62 41.59
C PRO A 542 -1.74 22.91 40.32
N GLU A 543 -0.42 22.76 40.40
CA GLU A 543 0.48 22.98 39.27
C GLU A 543 0.48 21.79 38.28
N LYS A 544 1.05 22.05 37.09
CA LYS A 544 1.27 21.08 36.00
C LYS A 544 0.03 20.25 35.65
N LEU A 545 -1.14 20.89 35.57
CA LEU A 545 -2.32 20.27 34.97
C LEU A 545 -2.01 19.90 33.51
N GLU A 546 -1.97 18.61 33.22
CA GLU A 546 -1.81 18.06 31.88
C GLU A 546 -3.05 17.23 31.51
N VAL A 547 -3.47 17.31 30.25
CA VAL A 547 -4.55 16.48 29.71
C VAL A 547 -4.07 15.82 28.42
N THR A 548 -3.81 14.52 28.46
CA THR A 548 -3.26 13.78 27.32
C THR A 548 -4.31 12.83 26.71
N PRO A 549 -4.35 12.68 25.37
CA PRO A 549 -5.20 11.71 24.71
C PRO A 549 -4.81 10.27 25.10
N GLY A 550 -5.66 9.59 25.85
CA GLY A 550 -5.44 8.20 26.26
C GLY A 550 -5.84 7.19 25.18
N THR A 551 -5.41 5.94 25.38
CA THR A 551 -5.97 4.76 24.71
C THR A 551 -7.20 4.26 25.47
N ASN A 552 -8.03 3.41 24.83
CA ASN A 552 -9.17 2.72 25.46
C ASN A 552 -10.14 3.68 26.19
N ASP A 553 -10.74 4.58 25.42
CA ASP A 553 -11.85 5.47 25.82
C ASP A 553 -11.58 6.52 26.90
N LYS A 554 -10.32 6.76 27.29
CA LYS A 554 -9.98 7.65 28.41
C LYS A 554 -9.25 8.93 28.01
N LEU A 555 -9.42 9.97 28.83
CA LEU A 555 -8.50 11.10 28.92
C LEU A 555 -7.70 10.98 30.21
N ASN A 556 -6.37 11.05 30.10
CA ASN A 556 -5.48 11.00 31.26
C ASN A 556 -5.23 12.44 31.72
N ILE A 557 -5.66 12.75 32.93
CA ILE A 557 -5.51 14.06 33.55
C ILE A 557 -4.59 13.90 34.76
N THR A 558 -3.53 14.70 34.82
CA THR A 558 -2.50 14.64 35.87
C THR A 558 -2.17 16.05 36.34
N TRP A 559 -1.77 16.19 37.60
CA TRP A 559 -1.37 17.44 38.24
C TRP A 559 -0.39 17.14 39.38
N GLU A 560 0.14 18.17 40.05
CA GLU A 560 1.00 17.99 41.24
C GLU A 560 0.24 18.21 42.55
N SER A 561 0.69 17.52 43.61
CA SER A 561 0.05 17.60 44.93
C SER A 561 0.30 18.96 45.60
N ASN A 562 -0.73 19.46 46.30
CA ASN A 562 -0.70 20.66 47.13
C ASN A 562 -0.95 20.26 48.60
N GLU A 563 0.07 20.42 49.44
CA GLU A 563 0.03 20.02 50.86
C GLU A 563 -0.95 20.84 51.71
N LEU A 564 -1.28 22.07 51.28
CA LEU A 564 -2.23 22.93 51.99
C LEU A 564 -3.68 22.52 51.76
N ALA A 565 -3.95 21.65 50.78
CA ALA A 565 -5.28 21.23 50.39
C ALA A 565 -5.76 19.96 51.13
N ASP A 566 -7.04 19.90 51.46
CA ASP A 566 -7.72 18.66 51.88
C ASP A 566 -7.97 17.72 50.67
N GLY A 567 -7.83 18.26 49.46
CA GLY A 567 -8.03 17.56 48.20
C GLY A 567 -8.25 18.54 47.04
N TYR A 568 -8.69 17.98 45.91
CA TYR A 568 -8.90 18.73 44.67
C TYR A 568 -10.34 18.68 44.21
N ILE A 569 -10.76 19.77 43.57
CA ILE A 569 -12.00 19.80 42.79
C ILE A 569 -11.58 19.85 41.32
N LEU A 570 -11.81 18.75 40.60
CA LEU A 570 -11.57 18.67 39.17
C LEU A 570 -12.84 19.07 38.44
N TYR A 571 -12.73 20.10 37.64
CA TYR A 571 -13.82 20.61 36.83
C TYR A 571 -13.60 20.30 35.36
N ARG A 572 -14.70 19.94 34.69
CA ARG A 572 -14.78 19.81 33.24
C ARG A 572 -15.88 20.71 32.71
N LYS A 573 -15.62 21.33 31.57
CA LYS A 573 -16.63 22.01 30.76
C LYS A 573 -16.80 21.22 29.47
N ASP A 574 -18.00 20.69 29.26
CA ASP A 574 -18.38 20.04 28.01
C ASP A 574 -18.55 21.09 26.89
N PRO A 575 -18.39 20.77 25.59
CA PRO A 575 -18.30 21.76 24.51
C PRO A 575 -19.49 22.74 24.39
N ASN A 576 -20.66 22.34 24.86
CA ASN A 576 -21.91 23.11 24.77
C ASN A 576 -22.29 23.80 26.09
N GLU A 577 -21.39 23.79 27.08
CA GLU A 577 -21.65 24.33 28.41
C GLU A 577 -20.86 25.61 28.65
N THR A 578 -21.53 26.63 29.22
CA THR A 578 -20.93 27.92 29.53
C THR A 578 -20.20 27.95 30.87
N ILE A 579 -20.38 26.91 31.70
CA ILE A 579 -19.85 26.80 33.05
C ILE A 579 -19.03 25.52 33.21
N TYR A 580 -17.97 25.60 34.02
CA TYR A 580 -17.21 24.43 34.46
C TYR A 580 -18.01 23.68 35.52
N LYS A 581 -18.23 22.38 35.32
CA LYS A 581 -18.88 21.49 36.29
C LYS A 581 -17.86 20.63 36.99
N GLN A 582 -18.01 20.48 38.30
CA GLN A 582 -17.24 19.49 39.06
C GLN A 582 -17.57 18.09 38.54
N ILE A 583 -16.57 17.38 38.03
CA ILE A 583 -16.68 15.97 37.60
C ILE A 583 -16.13 15.01 38.65
N ALA A 584 -15.21 15.47 39.48
CA ALA A 584 -14.69 14.71 40.61
C ALA A 584 -14.32 15.67 41.75
N LYS A 585 -14.58 15.23 42.99
CA LYS A 585 -13.94 15.77 44.18
C LYS A 585 -12.99 14.70 44.69
N ILE A 586 -11.71 14.96 44.55
CA ILE A 586 -10.64 14.04 44.88
C ILE A 586 -10.23 14.36 46.32
N THR A 587 -10.66 13.52 47.27
CA THR A 587 -10.27 13.67 48.68
C THR A 587 -8.85 13.18 48.89
N GLY A 588 -8.06 13.90 49.68
CA GLY A 588 -6.65 13.61 49.94
C GLY A 588 -5.71 14.27 48.93
N ASN A 589 -4.78 15.07 49.44
CA ASN A 589 -3.75 15.79 48.69
C ASN A 589 -2.84 14.89 47.83
N MET A 590 -2.61 13.63 48.21
CA MET A 590 -1.74 12.70 47.46
C MET A 590 -2.38 12.11 46.20
N ASN A 591 -3.67 12.34 45.95
CA ASN A 591 -4.37 11.79 44.78
C ASN A 591 -4.26 12.75 43.58
N THR A 592 -3.22 12.56 42.76
CA THR A 592 -2.74 13.51 41.73
C THR A 592 -3.04 13.13 40.28
N SER A 593 -3.89 12.12 40.06
CA SER A 593 -4.30 11.71 38.71
C SER A 593 -5.76 11.32 38.63
N TYR A 594 -6.35 11.51 37.46
CA TYR A 594 -7.72 11.12 37.15
C TYR A 594 -7.84 10.64 35.72
N ALA A 595 -8.48 9.49 35.53
CA ALA A 595 -8.83 8.98 34.20
C ALA A 595 -10.30 9.33 33.92
N ASP A 596 -10.54 10.39 33.15
CA ASP A 596 -11.90 10.72 32.74
C ASP A 596 -12.39 9.69 31.71
N THR A 597 -13.51 9.04 32.05
CA THR A 597 -14.19 8.00 31.27
C THR A 597 -15.20 8.58 30.29
N ALA A 598 -15.11 9.87 29.96
CA ALA A 598 -15.89 10.56 28.95
C ALA A 598 -16.03 9.75 27.65
N THR A 599 -17.20 9.15 27.46
CA THR A 599 -17.48 8.19 26.38
C THR A 599 -17.61 8.85 25.01
N LYS A 600 -17.93 10.16 24.96
CA LYS A 600 -18.08 10.91 23.71
C LYS A 600 -16.77 11.56 23.30
N ARG A 601 -16.47 11.51 22.00
CA ARG A 601 -15.42 12.35 21.39
C ARG A 601 -15.89 13.81 21.36
N SER A 602 -15.27 14.66 22.15
CA SER A 602 -15.62 16.08 22.30
C SER A 602 -14.43 16.85 22.88
N LEU A 603 -14.35 18.16 22.61
CA LEU A 603 -13.33 19.03 23.19
C LEU A 603 -13.75 19.41 24.62
N TYR A 604 -13.18 18.74 25.60
CA TYR A 604 -13.44 19.01 27.01
C TYR A 604 -12.38 19.96 27.53
N SER A 605 -12.81 21.00 28.24
CA SER A 605 -11.89 21.92 28.91
C SER A 605 -11.79 21.55 30.37
N TYR A 606 -10.58 21.36 30.89
CA TYR A 606 -10.35 21.00 32.29
C TYR A 606 -9.73 22.16 33.05
N LYS A 607 -10.18 22.31 34.29
CA LYS A 607 -9.60 23.19 35.31
C LYS A 607 -9.55 22.44 36.62
N ILE A 608 -8.56 22.72 37.45
CA ILE A 608 -8.45 22.12 38.77
C ILE A 608 -8.23 23.20 39.82
N ALA A 609 -8.84 23.02 40.99
CA ALA A 609 -8.65 23.87 42.16
C ALA A 609 -8.35 23.02 43.39
N SER A 610 -7.56 23.58 44.30
CA SER A 610 -7.36 23.06 45.65
C SER A 610 -8.53 23.47 46.53
N TYR A 611 -8.96 22.63 47.47
CA TYR A 611 -9.91 23.03 48.51
C TYR A 611 -9.38 22.72 49.91
N LYS A 612 -9.75 23.54 50.90
CA LYS A 612 -9.41 23.38 52.32
C LYS A 612 -10.58 23.79 53.21
N ASN A 613 -10.90 22.99 54.21
CA ASN A 613 -11.97 23.27 55.17
C ASN A 613 -11.43 24.00 56.39
N VAL A 614 -11.77 25.28 56.52
CA VAL A 614 -11.34 26.14 57.64
C VAL A 614 -12.56 26.53 58.46
N LYS A 615 -12.61 26.10 59.72
CA LYS A 615 -13.69 26.43 60.68
C LYS A 615 -15.11 26.13 60.13
N GLY A 616 -15.25 25.04 59.38
CA GLY A 616 -16.54 24.62 58.78
C GLY A 616 -16.94 25.35 57.49
N LYS A 617 -16.05 26.17 56.91
CA LYS A 617 -16.21 26.76 55.57
C LYS A 617 -15.14 26.24 54.62
N GLU A 618 -15.55 25.86 53.42
CA GLU A 618 -14.65 25.48 52.34
C GLU A 618 -14.05 26.75 51.70
N LYS A 619 -12.73 26.89 51.78
CA LYS A 619 -11.95 27.83 50.96
C LYS A 619 -11.45 27.05 49.74
N VAL A 620 -11.63 27.61 48.56
CA VAL A 620 -11.17 27.04 47.28
C VAL A 620 -10.12 27.99 46.71
N SER A 621 -9.08 27.46 46.07
CA SER A 621 -8.11 28.26 45.33
C SER A 621 -8.77 28.94 44.13
N GLU A 622 -8.06 29.88 43.49
CA GLU A 622 -8.34 30.13 42.09
C GLU A 622 -8.22 28.84 41.27
N MET A 623 -8.96 28.76 40.17
CA MET A 623 -8.85 27.61 39.27
C MET A 623 -7.58 27.74 38.42
N SER A 624 -6.88 26.63 38.21
CA SER A 624 -5.76 26.53 37.27
C SER A 624 -6.07 27.18 35.90
N MET A 625 -5.02 27.47 35.13
CA MET A 625 -5.21 27.69 33.70
C MET A 625 -5.99 26.52 33.08
N ALA A 626 -6.86 26.83 32.12
CA ALA A 626 -7.67 25.83 31.44
C ALA A 626 -6.79 25.01 30.50
N VAL A 627 -6.93 23.69 30.53
CA VAL A 627 -6.22 22.77 29.64
C VAL A 627 -7.25 21.94 28.89
N ASP A 628 -7.24 22.08 27.56
CA ASP A 628 -8.21 21.43 26.69
C ASP A 628 -7.73 20.03 26.30
N GLY A 629 -8.58 19.03 26.55
CA GLY A 629 -8.38 17.64 26.20
C GLY A 629 -9.41 17.16 25.20
N MET A 630 -8.96 16.42 24.20
CA MET A 630 -9.84 15.58 23.40
C MET A 630 -9.17 14.23 23.14
N ARG A 631 -9.99 13.17 23.17
CA ARG A 631 -9.58 11.78 22.89
C ARG A 631 -8.92 11.64 21.50
N LEU A 632 -8.55 10.43 21.10
CA LEU A 632 -8.27 10.13 19.69
C LEU A 632 -9.56 9.74 18.94
N LEU A 633 -9.49 9.66 17.61
CA LEU A 633 -10.47 8.90 16.81
C LEU A 633 -10.12 7.42 16.92
N ASP A 634 -11.13 6.55 16.98
CA ASP A 634 -10.93 5.10 17.03
C ASP A 634 -10.29 4.57 15.74
N ALA A 635 -9.69 3.39 15.80
CA ALA A 635 -9.07 2.79 14.63
C ALA A 635 -10.12 2.41 13.57
N ALA A 636 -9.77 2.59 12.29
CA ALA A 636 -10.54 1.98 11.21
C ALA A 636 -10.44 0.44 11.34
N ASN A 637 -11.60 -0.22 11.34
CA ASN A 637 -11.72 -1.67 11.50
C ASN A 637 -12.23 -2.35 10.22
N ASN A 638 -12.18 -3.68 10.19
CA ASN A 638 -12.63 -4.52 9.06
C ASN A 638 -12.01 -4.11 7.71
N LEU A 639 -10.72 -3.79 7.73
CA LEU A 639 -9.96 -3.49 6.52
C LEU A 639 -9.97 -4.69 5.56
N ASN A 640 -10.12 -4.40 4.27
CA ASN A 640 -10.03 -5.36 3.19
C ASN A 640 -9.18 -4.79 2.04
N ALA A 641 -8.50 -5.65 1.27
CA ALA A 641 -7.68 -5.27 0.11
C ALA A 641 -7.81 -6.28 -1.03
N VAL A 642 -8.37 -5.85 -2.16
CA VAL A 642 -8.63 -6.71 -3.33
C VAL A 642 -7.98 -6.14 -4.61
N PRO A 643 -7.50 -6.97 -5.55
CA PRO A 643 -7.03 -6.50 -6.84
C PRO A 643 -8.20 -5.89 -7.61
N ALA A 644 -7.98 -4.76 -8.27
CA ALA A 644 -9.04 -3.97 -8.91
C ALA A 644 -8.70 -3.58 -10.35
N GLY A 645 -7.81 -4.33 -11.02
CA GLY A 645 -7.31 -4.07 -12.36
C GLY A 645 -5.82 -3.75 -12.41
N LYS A 646 -5.34 -3.28 -13.56
CA LYS A 646 -3.91 -3.05 -13.80
C LYS A 646 -3.39 -1.89 -12.94
N ASN A 647 -2.37 -2.15 -12.11
CA ASN A 647 -1.82 -1.24 -11.11
C ASN A 647 -2.86 -0.75 -10.08
N LYS A 648 -3.99 -1.48 -9.94
CA LYS A 648 -5.12 -1.09 -9.08
C LYS A 648 -5.28 -2.07 -7.92
N VAL A 649 -5.32 -1.56 -6.69
CA VAL A 649 -5.84 -2.27 -5.51
C VAL A 649 -6.96 -1.44 -4.92
N LYS A 650 -8.14 -2.04 -4.72
CA LYS A 650 -9.23 -1.44 -3.96
C LYS A 650 -9.11 -1.84 -2.50
N ILE A 651 -9.11 -0.86 -1.61
CA ILE A 651 -9.17 -1.02 -0.17
C ILE A 651 -10.46 -0.44 0.39
N SER A 652 -11.00 -1.06 1.45
CA SER A 652 -12.21 -0.63 2.14
C SER A 652 -12.11 -0.90 3.64
N TRP A 653 -12.87 -0.18 4.46
CA TRP A 653 -12.91 -0.30 5.92
C TRP A 653 -14.25 0.21 6.47
N ASP A 654 -14.53 0.02 7.75
CA ASP A 654 -15.75 0.53 8.38
C ASP A 654 -15.68 2.03 8.68
N LYS A 655 -16.83 2.71 8.66
CA LYS A 655 -16.92 4.14 8.98
C LYS A 655 -16.59 4.38 10.46
N VAL A 656 -15.52 5.12 10.72
CA VAL A 656 -15.18 5.66 12.04
C VAL A 656 -16.07 6.88 12.32
N GLU A 657 -16.67 6.91 13.51
CA GLU A 657 -17.54 8.02 13.93
C GLU A 657 -16.73 9.31 14.11
N ASN A 658 -17.32 10.46 13.76
CA ASN A 658 -16.71 11.79 13.90
C ASN A 658 -15.39 12.01 13.12
N ALA A 659 -15.00 11.10 12.21
CA ALA A 659 -13.89 11.31 11.28
C ALA A 659 -14.33 12.18 10.08
N GLU A 660 -13.55 13.22 9.75
CA GLU A 660 -13.72 14.03 8.54
C GLU A 660 -13.30 13.29 7.26
N GLY A 661 -12.44 12.30 7.43
CA GLY A 661 -11.91 11.46 6.38
C GLY A 661 -10.80 10.56 6.90
N TYR A 662 -10.07 9.96 5.97
CA TYR A 662 -9.05 8.96 6.23
C TYR A 662 -7.79 9.27 5.41
N ILE A 663 -6.64 9.00 6.00
CA ILE A 663 -5.34 9.04 5.34
C ILE A 663 -4.89 7.61 5.07
N VAL A 664 -4.72 7.28 3.79
CA VAL A 664 -4.22 6.00 3.33
C VAL A 664 -2.69 6.09 3.21
N TYR A 665 -2.00 5.26 3.98
CA TYR A 665 -0.57 5.00 3.82
C TYR A 665 -0.35 3.65 3.13
N ARG A 666 0.66 3.57 2.27
CA ARG A 666 1.09 2.33 1.60
C ARG A 666 2.58 2.08 1.76
N ARG A 667 2.94 0.84 2.07
CA ARG A 667 4.28 0.28 1.90
C ARG A 667 4.27 -0.68 0.70
N ILE A 668 5.30 -0.65 -0.16
CA ILE A 668 5.52 -1.71 -1.15
C ILE A 668 6.63 -2.64 -0.62
N GLY A 669 6.36 -3.94 -0.59
CA GLY A 669 7.31 -4.95 -0.08
C GLY A 669 7.81 -4.61 1.33
N ASN A 670 9.12 -4.55 1.49
CA ASN A 670 9.80 -4.23 2.75
C ASN A 670 10.19 -2.74 2.89
N GLY A 671 9.63 -1.84 2.07
CA GLY A 671 9.89 -0.41 2.17
C GLY A 671 9.26 0.25 3.42
N ASN A 672 9.21 1.59 3.43
CA ASN A 672 8.49 2.32 4.47
C ASN A 672 7.02 2.55 4.09
N PHE A 673 6.16 2.83 5.08
CA PHE A 673 4.80 3.29 4.83
C PHE A 673 4.84 4.76 4.39
N GLU A 674 4.39 5.04 3.17
CA GLU A 674 4.32 6.39 2.61
C GLU A 674 2.86 6.84 2.44
N TYR A 675 2.59 8.13 2.65
CA TYR A 675 1.29 8.73 2.33
C TYR A 675 0.92 8.46 0.86
N ARG A 676 -0.30 7.97 0.59
CA ARG A 676 -0.86 7.86 -0.77
C ARG A 676 -1.94 8.88 -1.03
N TYR A 677 -2.99 8.89 -0.21
CA TYR A 677 -4.18 9.68 -0.51
C TYR A 677 -4.98 9.99 0.75
N MET A 678 -5.81 11.02 0.63
CA MET A 678 -6.75 11.46 1.66
C MET A 678 -8.16 11.35 1.07
N VAL A 679 -9.04 10.59 1.72
CA VAL A 679 -10.37 10.26 1.21
C VAL A 679 -11.44 10.50 2.27
N LYS A 680 -12.61 11.02 1.87
CA LYS A 680 -13.75 11.25 2.78
C LYS A 680 -14.64 10.01 2.93
N GLY A 681 -14.68 9.14 1.92
CA GLY A 681 -15.39 7.86 1.95
C GLY A 681 -14.61 6.75 2.67
N THR A 682 -15.25 5.60 2.81
CA THR A 682 -14.73 4.39 3.47
C THR A 682 -14.07 3.38 2.52
N GLU A 683 -13.83 3.79 1.28
CA GLU A 683 -13.10 3.01 0.28
C GLU A 683 -12.17 3.90 -0.54
N TYR A 684 -11.10 3.31 -1.06
CA TYR A 684 -10.14 3.96 -1.94
C TYR A 684 -9.55 2.93 -2.92
N THR A 685 -9.45 3.29 -4.19
CA THR A 685 -8.72 2.50 -5.19
C THR A 685 -7.37 3.15 -5.46
N ASP A 686 -6.30 2.51 -4.99
CA ASP A 686 -4.94 2.90 -5.33
C ASP A 686 -4.63 2.48 -6.75
N THR A 687 -4.67 3.43 -7.68
CA THR A 687 -4.35 3.26 -9.11
C THR A 687 -2.84 3.26 -9.42
N THR A 688 -2.00 3.29 -8.38
CA THR A 688 -0.53 3.28 -8.48
C THR A 688 0.10 2.08 -7.77
N ALA A 689 -0.72 1.07 -7.46
CA ALA A 689 -0.29 -0.14 -6.77
C ALA A 689 0.66 -0.97 -7.65
N SER A 690 1.62 -1.65 -7.03
CA SER A 690 2.52 -2.55 -7.75
C SER A 690 1.81 -3.86 -8.13
N ASN A 691 1.88 -4.27 -9.40
CA ASN A 691 1.47 -5.61 -9.84
C ASN A 691 2.50 -6.69 -9.44
N SER A 692 3.79 -6.33 -9.35
CA SER A 692 4.86 -7.29 -9.07
C SER A 692 5.05 -7.54 -7.57
N GLU A 693 4.78 -6.55 -6.73
CA GLU A 693 5.04 -6.58 -5.29
C GLU A 693 3.79 -6.36 -4.43
N TYR A 694 3.82 -6.86 -3.19
CA TYR A 694 2.72 -6.65 -2.25
C TYR A 694 2.67 -5.19 -1.78
N ASN A 695 1.47 -4.61 -1.84
CA ASN A 695 1.15 -3.29 -1.35
C ASN A 695 0.45 -3.45 0.01
N TYR A 696 1.08 -3.02 1.08
CA TYR A 696 0.53 -3.03 2.45
C TYR A 696 -0.10 -1.68 2.73
N TYR A 697 -1.37 -1.65 3.15
CA TYR A 697 -2.13 -0.44 3.42
C TYR A 697 -2.47 -0.31 4.91
N ARG A 698 -2.31 0.90 5.45
CA ARG A 698 -2.75 1.28 6.79
C ARG A 698 -3.56 2.57 6.69
N ILE A 699 -4.67 2.61 7.40
CA ILE A 699 -5.69 3.65 7.31
C ILE A 699 -5.71 4.41 8.65
N TYR A 700 -5.55 5.72 8.60
CA TYR A 700 -5.64 6.61 9.76
C TYR A 700 -6.86 7.53 9.59
N PRO A 701 -7.92 7.40 10.40
CA PRO A 701 -8.98 8.41 10.41
C PRO A 701 -8.42 9.74 10.93
N TYR A 702 -8.96 10.86 10.48
CA TYR A 702 -8.53 12.19 10.94
C TYR A 702 -9.69 13.16 11.15
N VAL A 703 -9.44 14.18 11.95
CA VAL A 703 -10.27 15.38 12.11
C VAL A 703 -9.35 16.61 12.18
N THR A 704 -9.87 17.80 11.86
CA THR A 704 -9.10 19.04 11.84
C THR A 704 -9.49 19.91 13.04
N LEU A 705 -8.50 20.32 13.84
CA LEU A 705 -8.68 21.14 15.05
C LEU A 705 -7.71 22.32 15.00
N ASN A 706 -8.18 23.55 15.19
CA ASN A 706 -7.33 24.75 15.27
C ASN A 706 -6.31 24.83 14.10
N GLY A 707 -6.74 24.43 12.88
CA GLY A 707 -5.91 24.37 11.67
C GLY A 707 -4.94 23.17 11.55
N LYS A 708 -4.80 22.34 12.58
CA LYS A 708 -3.93 21.15 12.61
C LYS A 708 -4.76 19.86 12.48
N ARG A 709 -4.27 18.87 11.73
CA ARG A 709 -4.93 17.55 11.62
C ARG A 709 -4.50 16.66 12.77
N GLN A 710 -5.46 16.14 13.53
CA GLN A 710 -5.23 15.10 14.54
C GLN A 710 -5.53 13.74 13.90
N LEU A 711 -4.58 12.81 13.98
CA LEU A 711 -4.78 11.43 13.55
C LEU A 711 -5.42 10.60 14.67
N GLY A 712 -6.30 9.67 14.28
CA GLY A 712 -6.80 8.61 15.14
C GLY A 712 -5.80 7.48 15.36
N VAL A 713 -6.25 6.49 16.12
CA VAL A 713 -5.49 5.28 16.43
C VAL A 713 -5.15 4.51 15.15
N ALA A 714 -3.91 4.02 15.07
CA ALA A 714 -3.46 3.16 13.98
C ALA A 714 -4.11 1.78 14.08
N GLY A 715 -4.96 1.42 13.12
CA GLY A 715 -5.45 0.06 12.98
C GLY A 715 -4.39 -0.92 12.48
N ASN A 716 -4.79 -2.19 12.37
CA ASN A 716 -4.04 -3.21 11.65
C ASN A 716 -3.80 -2.81 10.17
N TYR A 717 -2.92 -3.52 9.48
CA TYR A 717 -2.70 -3.33 8.04
C TYR A 717 -3.26 -4.51 7.24
N VAL A 718 -3.64 -4.24 5.99
CA VAL A 718 -3.99 -5.25 4.98
C VAL A 718 -3.01 -5.19 3.82
N TYR A 719 -2.94 -6.21 2.97
CA TYR A 719 -2.02 -6.22 1.84
C TYR A 719 -2.55 -6.95 0.61
N GLN A 720 -2.19 -6.45 -0.58
CA GLN A 720 -2.58 -7.04 -1.85
C GLN A 720 -1.64 -6.61 -2.99
N LYS A 721 -1.48 -7.44 -4.04
CA LYS A 721 -0.83 -7.03 -5.30
C LYS A 721 -1.86 -6.38 -6.23
N GLY A 722 -1.42 -5.39 -7.03
CA GLY A 722 -2.20 -4.94 -8.18
C GLY A 722 -2.41 -6.08 -9.18
N GLY A 723 -3.52 -6.08 -9.89
CA GLY A 723 -3.87 -7.15 -10.82
C GLY A 723 -5.37 -7.27 -11.07
N LEU A 724 -5.73 -8.14 -12.00
CA LEU A 724 -7.13 -8.38 -12.34
C LEU A 724 -7.85 -9.11 -11.19
N ALA A 725 -9.04 -8.63 -10.86
CA ALA A 725 -9.94 -9.27 -9.92
C ALA A 725 -10.34 -10.69 -10.39
N ALA A 726 -10.83 -11.53 -9.48
CA ALA A 726 -11.43 -12.80 -9.86
C ALA A 726 -12.71 -12.58 -10.70
N VAL A 727 -13.08 -13.57 -11.52
CA VAL A 727 -14.39 -13.55 -12.19
C VAL A 727 -15.51 -13.72 -11.16
N ASN A 728 -16.58 -12.94 -11.33
CA ASN A 728 -17.83 -13.07 -10.55
C ASN A 728 -18.87 -13.87 -11.33
N ASN A 729 -19.88 -14.38 -10.62
CA ASN A 729 -21.01 -15.12 -11.18
C ASN A 729 -20.61 -16.27 -12.14
N LEU A 730 -19.48 -16.93 -11.85
CA LEU A 730 -19.06 -18.13 -12.56
C LEU A 730 -20.11 -19.23 -12.38
N ASN A 731 -20.58 -19.81 -13.49
CA ASN A 731 -21.61 -20.85 -13.54
C ASN A 731 -21.19 -21.99 -14.48
N ALA A 732 -21.73 -23.20 -14.28
CA ALA A 732 -21.53 -24.37 -15.14
C ALA A 732 -22.82 -25.17 -15.32
N VAL A 733 -23.19 -25.47 -16.56
CA VAL A 733 -24.41 -26.22 -16.92
C VAL A 733 -24.11 -27.30 -17.97
N PRO A 734 -24.82 -28.45 -17.98
CA PRO A 734 -24.69 -29.43 -19.05
C PRO A 734 -25.09 -28.82 -20.40
N ALA A 735 -24.38 -29.21 -21.47
CA ALA A 735 -24.57 -28.66 -22.80
C ALA A 735 -24.60 -29.74 -23.90
N GLY A 736 -24.89 -31.00 -23.54
CA GLY A 736 -24.91 -32.15 -24.45
C GLY A 736 -23.86 -33.22 -24.11
N LYS A 737 -23.66 -34.18 -25.02
CA LYS A 737 -22.77 -35.32 -24.80
C LYS A 737 -21.31 -34.86 -24.73
N ASN A 738 -20.63 -35.17 -23.62
CA ASN A 738 -19.28 -34.70 -23.29
C ASN A 738 -19.16 -33.16 -23.27
N LYS A 739 -20.27 -32.44 -23.09
CA LYS A 739 -20.33 -30.97 -23.16
C LYS A 739 -20.76 -30.35 -21.83
N VAL A 740 -20.01 -29.35 -21.37
CA VAL A 740 -20.41 -28.42 -20.29
C VAL A 740 -20.21 -26.99 -20.78
N LYS A 741 -21.24 -26.15 -20.65
CA LYS A 741 -21.13 -24.70 -20.88
C LYS A 741 -20.85 -24.00 -19.56
N ILE A 742 -19.88 -23.10 -19.57
CA ILE A 742 -19.54 -22.22 -18.46
C ILE A 742 -19.65 -20.74 -18.87
N SER A 743 -20.02 -19.88 -17.92
CA SER A 743 -20.20 -18.43 -18.13
C SER A 743 -19.87 -17.65 -16.87
N TRP A 744 -19.48 -16.36 -17.00
CA TRP A 744 -19.09 -15.49 -15.88
C TRP A 744 -19.26 -14.00 -16.24
N ASP A 745 -19.09 -13.10 -15.26
CA ASP A 745 -19.13 -11.65 -15.50
C ASP A 745 -17.82 -11.10 -16.11
N LYS A 746 -17.92 -10.04 -16.91
CA LYS A 746 -16.76 -9.36 -17.48
C LYS A 746 -15.93 -8.67 -16.38
N VAL A 747 -14.63 -8.98 -16.33
CA VAL A 747 -13.65 -8.33 -15.45
C VAL A 747 -13.08 -7.08 -16.15
N GLU A 748 -12.97 -5.96 -15.42
CA GLU A 748 -12.35 -4.72 -15.90
C GLU A 748 -10.85 -4.93 -16.21
N ASP A 749 -10.31 -4.20 -17.20
CA ASP A 749 -8.94 -4.32 -17.72
C ASP A 749 -8.54 -5.71 -18.31
N ALA A 750 -9.41 -6.73 -18.27
CA ALA A 750 -9.09 -8.06 -18.79
C ALA A 750 -9.15 -8.12 -20.34
N GLU A 751 -8.10 -8.63 -20.97
CA GLU A 751 -8.01 -8.89 -22.43
C GLU A 751 -8.69 -10.19 -22.85
N GLY A 752 -8.93 -11.08 -21.89
CA GLY A 752 -9.56 -12.38 -22.06
C GLY A 752 -9.42 -13.24 -20.82
N TYR A 753 -9.74 -14.52 -20.95
CA TYR A 753 -9.84 -15.48 -19.84
C TYR A 753 -9.20 -16.82 -20.23
N ILE A 754 -8.61 -17.49 -19.25
CA ILE A 754 -8.09 -18.86 -19.37
C ILE A 754 -8.96 -19.80 -18.52
N VAL A 755 -9.48 -20.84 -19.16
CA VAL A 755 -10.29 -21.88 -18.54
C VAL A 755 -9.40 -23.07 -18.18
N TYR A 756 -9.44 -23.47 -16.91
CA TYR A 756 -8.85 -24.70 -16.40
C TYR A 756 -9.95 -25.67 -15.95
N ARG A 757 -9.74 -26.97 -16.16
CA ARG A 757 -10.64 -28.05 -15.72
C ARG A 757 -9.89 -29.12 -14.94
N ARG A 758 -10.51 -29.60 -13.85
CA ARG A 758 -10.19 -30.88 -13.20
C ARG A 758 -11.35 -31.86 -13.42
N ILE A 759 -11.07 -33.13 -13.67
CA ILE A 759 -12.08 -34.20 -13.62
C ILE A 759 -11.92 -34.97 -12.30
N GLY A 760 -13.00 -35.11 -11.54
CA GLY A 760 -13.01 -35.80 -10.25
C GLY A 760 -11.92 -35.25 -9.30
N ASN A 761 -11.08 -36.15 -8.79
CA ASN A 761 -9.96 -35.84 -7.89
C ASN A 761 -8.60 -35.62 -8.60
N GLY A 762 -8.59 -35.45 -9.92
CA GLY A 762 -7.36 -35.20 -10.69
C GLY A 762 -6.74 -33.81 -10.46
N ASN A 763 -5.84 -33.39 -11.35
CA ASN A 763 -5.29 -32.03 -11.34
C ASN A 763 -6.12 -31.07 -12.22
N PHE A 764 -6.00 -29.76 -11.98
CA PHE A 764 -6.53 -28.74 -12.89
C PHE A 764 -5.60 -28.58 -14.10
N GLU A 765 -6.15 -28.76 -15.30
CA GLU A 765 -5.43 -28.66 -16.56
C GLU A 765 -6.00 -27.53 -17.43
N TYR A 766 -5.14 -26.87 -18.22
CA TYR A 766 -5.57 -25.88 -19.20
C TYR A 766 -6.52 -26.49 -20.23
N ARG A 767 -7.66 -25.86 -20.50
CA ARG A 767 -8.59 -26.25 -21.58
C ARG A 767 -8.56 -25.26 -22.75
N TYR A 768 -8.83 -23.98 -22.48
CA TYR A 768 -9.00 -23.01 -23.54
C TYR A 768 -8.76 -21.57 -23.10
N MET A 769 -8.54 -20.68 -24.07
CA MET A 769 -8.42 -19.25 -23.88
C MET A 769 -9.50 -18.54 -24.71
N VAL A 770 -10.30 -17.69 -24.09
CA VAL A 770 -11.45 -17.04 -24.72
C VAL A 770 -11.47 -15.54 -24.42
N LYS A 771 -11.88 -14.70 -25.38
CA LYS A 771 -12.04 -13.24 -25.18
C LYS A 771 -13.41 -12.86 -24.62
N GLY A 772 -14.44 -13.65 -24.92
CA GLY A 772 -15.78 -13.51 -24.38
C GLY A 772 -15.90 -14.06 -22.95
N THR A 773 -17.11 -13.95 -22.40
CA THR A 773 -17.48 -14.30 -21.02
C THR A 773 -18.16 -15.68 -20.89
N GLU A 774 -18.09 -16.50 -21.94
CA GLU A 774 -18.58 -17.88 -21.94
C GLU A 774 -17.68 -18.81 -22.75
N TYR A 775 -17.73 -20.10 -22.42
CA TYR A 775 -17.02 -21.17 -23.10
C TYR A 775 -17.78 -22.49 -22.96
N THR A 776 -17.84 -23.29 -24.04
CA THR A 776 -18.37 -24.66 -23.99
C THR A 776 -17.22 -25.65 -24.12
N ASP A 777 -16.96 -26.39 -23.07
CA ASP A 777 -16.00 -27.50 -23.06
C ASP A 777 -16.65 -28.73 -23.69
N THR A 778 -16.22 -29.10 -24.89
CA THR A 778 -16.71 -30.26 -25.67
C THR A 778 -15.97 -31.57 -25.34
N THR A 779 -15.14 -31.58 -24.30
CA THR A 779 -14.32 -32.72 -23.87
C THR A 779 -14.55 -33.10 -22.40
N ALA A 780 -15.67 -32.65 -21.83
CA ALA A 780 -16.06 -32.89 -20.45
C ALA A 780 -16.46 -34.35 -20.22
N SER A 781 -16.23 -34.88 -19.02
CA SER A 781 -16.68 -36.22 -18.65
C SER A 781 -18.19 -36.23 -18.37
N ASN A 782 -18.92 -37.18 -18.99
CA ASN A 782 -20.31 -37.49 -18.60
C ASN A 782 -20.38 -38.24 -17.26
N ASN A 783 -19.38 -39.07 -16.97
CA ASN A 783 -19.40 -39.99 -15.83
C ASN A 783 -18.92 -39.32 -14.53
N GLU A 784 -18.01 -38.34 -14.64
CA GLU A 784 -17.37 -37.67 -13.51
C GLU A 784 -17.60 -36.16 -13.50
N TYR A 785 -17.53 -35.55 -12.32
CA TYR A 785 -17.68 -34.10 -12.19
C TYR A 785 -16.47 -33.36 -12.78
N ASN A 786 -16.76 -32.37 -13.63
CA ASN A 786 -15.79 -31.47 -14.22
C ASN A 786 -15.80 -30.18 -13.42
N PHE A 787 -14.73 -29.89 -12.69
CA PHE A 787 -14.55 -28.69 -11.91
C PHE A 787 -13.84 -27.63 -12.76
N TYR A 788 -14.42 -26.44 -12.90
CA TYR A 788 -13.89 -25.35 -13.72
C TYR A 788 -13.41 -24.18 -12.87
N ARG A 789 -12.24 -23.64 -13.24
CA ARG A 789 -11.72 -22.35 -12.78
C ARG A 789 -11.43 -21.47 -13.97
N VAL A 790 -11.70 -20.17 -13.83
CA VAL A 790 -11.49 -19.18 -14.88
C VAL A 790 -10.61 -18.06 -14.34
N TYR A 791 -9.54 -17.77 -15.08
CA TYR A 791 -8.54 -16.77 -14.74
C TYR A 791 -8.59 -15.66 -15.80
N PRO A 792 -8.95 -14.41 -15.46
CA PRO A 792 -8.81 -13.31 -16.39
C PRO A 792 -7.32 -13.04 -16.63
N TYR A 793 -6.95 -12.54 -17.81
CA TYR A 793 -5.57 -12.19 -18.13
C TYR A 793 -5.43 -10.82 -18.81
N ILE A 794 -4.26 -10.22 -18.66
CA ILE A 794 -3.80 -9.01 -19.35
C ILE A 794 -2.36 -9.23 -19.86
N THR A 795 -1.96 -8.60 -20.95
CA THR A 795 -0.62 -8.75 -21.53
C THR A 795 0.26 -7.56 -21.18
N GLU A 796 1.31 -7.79 -20.40
CA GLU A 796 2.32 -6.78 -20.06
C GLU A 796 3.69 -7.20 -20.61
N ASN A 797 4.36 -6.31 -21.34
CA ASN A 797 5.70 -6.56 -21.92
C ASN A 797 5.77 -7.88 -22.73
N GLY A 798 4.69 -8.20 -23.47
CA GLY A 798 4.58 -9.43 -24.25
C GLY A 798 4.30 -10.72 -23.44
N LYS A 799 4.11 -10.63 -22.12
CA LYS A 799 3.79 -11.76 -21.24
C LYS A 799 2.38 -11.61 -20.66
N ARG A 800 1.60 -12.69 -20.69
CA ARG A 800 0.27 -12.73 -20.06
C ARG A 800 0.43 -12.86 -18.55
N GLN A 801 -0.17 -11.93 -17.80
CA GLN A 801 -0.33 -11.99 -16.34
C GLN A 801 -1.74 -12.47 -16.04
N LEU A 802 -1.86 -13.43 -15.11
CA LEU A 802 -3.16 -13.94 -14.67
C LEU A 802 -3.66 -13.17 -13.45
N GLY A 803 -4.95 -12.87 -13.43
CA GLY A 803 -5.66 -12.40 -12.25
C GLY A 803 -5.85 -13.49 -11.20
N VAL A 804 -6.49 -13.12 -10.10
CA VAL A 804 -6.78 -14.04 -9.01
C VAL A 804 -7.84 -15.07 -9.43
N ALA A 805 -7.67 -16.32 -8.97
CA ALA A 805 -8.66 -17.37 -9.18
C ALA A 805 -9.89 -17.12 -8.29
N GLY A 806 -11.07 -17.14 -8.90
CA GLY A 806 -12.33 -17.23 -8.14
C GLY A 806 -12.56 -18.63 -7.56
N ASN A 807 -13.69 -18.79 -6.87
CA ASN A 807 -14.20 -20.12 -6.51
C ASN A 807 -14.44 -20.94 -7.78
N TYR A 808 -14.27 -22.27 -7.67
CA TYR A 808 -14.58 -23.17 -8.78
C TYR A 808 -16.08 -23.50 -8.80
N VAL A 809 -16.58 -23.77 -10.00
CA VAL A 809 -17.88 -24.44 -10.21
C VAL A 809 -17.66 -25.86 -10.70
N TYR A 810 -18.69 -26.71 -10.67
CA TYR A 810 -18.56 -28.07 -11.17
C TYR A 810 -19.84 -28.59 -11.81
N GLN A 811 -19.69 -29.40 -12.85
CA GLN A 811 -20.82 -30.03 -13.53
C GLN A 811 -20.38 -31.31 -14.28
N LYS A 812 -21.24 -32.33 -14.36
CA LYS A 812 -21.04 -33.46 -15.28
C LYS A 812 -21.49 -33.06 -16.69
N GLY A 813 -20.79 -33.54 -17.71
CA GLY A 813 -21.30 -33.54 -19.08
C GLY A 813 -22.60 -34.33 -19.17
N GLY A 814 -23.44 -34.01 -20.15
CA GLY A 814 -24.75 -34.61 -20.29
C GLY A 814 -25.77 -33.66 -20.89
N LEU A 815 -26.99 -34.17 -21.08
CA LEU A 815 -28.06 -33.41 -21.71
C LEU A 815 -28.57 -32.31 -20.76
N ALA A 816 -28.70 -31.10 -21.31
CA ALA A 816 -29.34 -29.99 -20.63
C ALA A 816 -30.80 -30.31 -20.26
N ALA A 817 -31.40 -29.56 -19.36
CA ALA A 817 -32.83 -29.69 -19.10
C ALA A 817 -33.65 -29.33 -20.34
N ALA A 818 -34.77 -30.04 -20.54
CA ALA A 818 -35.80 -29.57 -21.46
C ALA A 818 -36.39 -28.26 -20.92
N ASN A 819 -36.38 -27.22 -21.76
CA ASN A 819 -36.88 -25.88 -21.42
C ASN A 819 -38.21 -25.62 -22.12
N ASN A 820 -38.88 -24.53 -21.71
CA ASN A 820 -40.17 -24.09 -22.27
C ASN A 820 -41.23 -25.20 -22.29
N LEU A 821 -41.28 -26.00 -21.22
CA LEU A 821 -42.36 -26.96 -21.01
C LEU A 821 -43.71 -26.23 -20.98
N ASN A 822 -44.72 -26.84 -21.59
CA ASN A 822 -46.11 -26.39 -21.58
C ASN A 822 -47.05 -27.59 -21.36
N ALA A 823 -48.22 -27.36 -20.76
CA ALA A 823 -49.23 -28.38 -20.50
C ALA A 823 -50.66 -27.84 -20.71
N VAL A 824 -51.39 -28.42 -21.68
CA VAL A 824 -52.73 -27.98 -22.08
C VAL A 824 -53.75 -29.13 -22.01
N PRO A 825 -55.03 -28.87 -21.65
CA PRO A 825 -56.08 -29.90 -21.68
C PRO A 825 -56.29 -30.40 -23.11
N ALA A 826 -56.45 -31.70 -23.28
CA ALA A 826 -56.49 -32.35 -24.60
C ALA A 826 -57.66 -33.34 -24.74
N GLY A 827 -58.72 -33.20 -23.92
CA GLY A 827 -59.87 -34.09 -23.89
C GLY A 827 -60.04 -34.82 -22.54
N LYS A 828 -60.97 -35.77 -22.48
CA LYS A 828 -61.33 -36.48 -21.25
C LYS A 828 -60.19 -37.39 -20.81
N ASN A 829 -59.70 -37.19 -19.58
CA ASN A 829 -58.48 -37.81 -19.05
C ASN A 829 -57.22 -37.52 -19.88
N LYS A 830 -57.22 -36.45 -20.70
CA LYS A 830 -56.12 -36.13 -21.62
C LYS A 830 -55.45 -34.79 -21.29
N VAL A 831 -54.12 -34.79 -21.23
CA VAL A 831 -53.29 -33.57 -21.22
C VAL A 831 -52.20 -33.71 -22.28
N LYS A 832 -52.08 -32.70 -23.16
CA LYS A 832 -50.95 -32.59 -24.09
C LYS A 832 -49.86 -31.72 -23.48
N ILE A 833 -48.63 -32.23 -23.52
CA ILE A 833 -47.42 -31.52 -23.10
C ILE A 833 -46.43 -31.36 -24.26
N SER A 834 -45.67 -30.27 -24.24
CA SER A 834 -44.65 -29.94 -25.25
C SER A 834 -43.46 -29.20 -24.63
N TRP A 835 -42.29 -29.22 -25.29
CA TRP A 835 -41.05 -28.59 -24.82
C TRP A 835 -40.08 -28.28 -25.97
N ASP A 836 -38.99 -27.55 -25.70
CA ASP A 836 -37.95 -27.29 -26.69
C ASP A 836 -37.04 -28.50 -26.94
N LYS A 837 -36.55 -28.65 -28.16
CA LYS A 837 -35.60 -29.71 -28.52
C LYS A 837 -34.25 -29.50 -27.80
N VAL A 838 -33.83 -30.49 -27.02
CA VAL A 838 -32.53 -30.54 -26.36
C VAL A 838 -31.47 -31.08 -27.34
N GLU A 839 -30.31 -30.42 -27.41
CA GLU A 839 -29.16 -30.85 -28.23
C GLU A 839 -28.64 -32.22 -27.76
N ASP A 840 -28.19 -33.06 -28.70
CA ASP A 840 -27.73 -34.45 -28.51
C ASP A 840 -28.75 -35.45 -27.91
N ALA A 841 -30.00 -35.04 -27.62
CA ALA A 841 -31.02 -35.95 -27.07
C ALA A 841 -31.60 -36.90 -28.14
N GLU A 842 -31.63 -38.20 -27.84
CA GLU A 842 -32.26 -39.24 -28.68
C GLU A 842 -33.79 -39.32 -28.50
N GLY A 843 -34.28 -38.77 -27.39
CA GLY A 843 -35.69 -38.75 -27.00
C GLY A 843 -35.84 -38.26 -25.56
N TYR A 844 -37.04 -38.43 -25.02
CA TYR A 844 -37.45 -37.90 -23.73
C TYR A 844 -38.27 -38.93 -22.96
N ILE A 845 -38.15 -38.90 -21.62
CA ILE A 845 -38.98 -39.66 -20.69
C ILE A 845 -39.89 -38.69 -19.94
N VAL A 846 -41.19 -38.95 -19.99
CA VAL A 846 -42.22 -38.18 -19.29
C VAL A 846 -42.56 -38.86 -17.97
N TYR A 847 -42.46 -38.11 -16.88
CA TYR A 847 -42.96 -38.49 -15.57
C TYR A 847 -44.16 -37.61 -15.18
N ARG A 848 -45.15 -38.20 -14.50
CA ARG A 848 -46.33 -37.49 -13.96
C ARG A 848 -46.49 -37.73 -12.47
N ARG A 849 -46.82 -36.67 -11.72
CA ARG A 849 -47.44 -36.72 -10.39
C ARG A 849 -48.89 -36.26 -10.48
N ILE A 850 -49.82 -36.91 -9.80
CA ILE A 850 -51.19 -36.41 -9.60
C ILE A 850 -51.27 -35.79 -8.20
N GLY A 851 -51.74 -34.54 -8.11
CA GLY A 851 -51.86 -33.83 -6.83
C GLY A 851 -50.55 -33.84 -6.03
N ASN A 852 -50.63 -34.30 -4.77
CA ASN A 852 -49.50 -34.43 -3.85
C ASN A 852 -48.83 -35.83 -3.85
N GLY A 853 -49.12 -36.68 -4.84
CA GLY A 853 -48.51 -38.01 -4.95
C GLY A 853 -47.02 -38.01 -5.35
N ASN A 854 -46.50 -39.16 -5.75
CA ASN A 854 -45.15 -39.27 -6.30
C ASN A 854 -45.12 -39.06 -7.82
N PHE A 855 -43.94 -38.74 -8.37
CA PHE A 855 -43.73 -38.74 -9.83
C PHE A 855 -43.50 -40.16 -10.33
N GLU A 856 -44.34 -40.61 -11.25
CA GLU A 856 -44.29 -41.93 -11.87
C GLU A 856 -43.97 -41.84 -13.37
N TYR A 857 -43.24 -42.81 -13.91
CA TYR A 857 -43.01 -42.94 -15.36
C TYR A 857 -44.35 -43.04 -16.10
N ARG A 858 -44.55 -42.27 -17.17
CA ARG A 858 -45.70 -42.40 -18.09
C ARG A 858 -45.28 -42.96 -19.44
N TYR A 859 -44.36 -42.30 -20.14
CA TYR A 859 -44.06 -42.64 -21.52
C TYR A 859 -42.67 -42.18 -21.96
N MET A 860 -42.19 -42.75 -23.07
CA MET A 860 -40.95 -42.40 -23.73
C MET A 860 -41.23 -42.00 -25.18
N VAL A 861 -40.77 -40.81 -25.60
CA VAL A 861 -41.10 -40.23 -26.90
C VAL A 861 -39.84 -39.66 -27.57
N LYS A 862 -39.72 -39.81 -28.90
CA LYS A 862 -38.60 -39.22 -29.67
C LYS A 862 -38.84 -37.77 -30.09
N GLY A 863 -40.11 -37.39 -30.26
CA GLY A 863 -40.52 -36.01 -30.54
C GLY A 863 -40.53 -35.13 -29.28
N THR A 864 -40.85 -33.86 -29.47
CA THR A 864 -40.88 -32.81 -28.42
C THR A 864 -42.28 -32.55 -27.85
N GLU A 865 -43.21 -33.49 -28.06
CA GLU A 865 -44.56 -33.45 -27.50
C GLU A 865 -45.07 -34.85 -27.15
N TYR A 866 -46.01 -34.91 -26.20
CA TYR A 866 -46.68 -36.14 -25.76
C TYR A 866 -48.08 -35.82 -25.24
N THR A 867 -49.07 -36.68 -25.53
CA THR A 867 -50.41 -36.59 -24.95
C THR A 867 -50.62 -37.73 -23.96
N ASP A 868 -50.70 -37.41 -22.68
CA ASP A 868 -51.06 -38.35 -21.62
C ASP A 868 -52.57 -38.58 -21.63
N THR A 869 -53.00 -39.79 -22.00
CA THR A 869 -54.41 -40.20 -22.08
C THR A 869 -54.95 -40.79 -20.77
N THR A 870 -54.19 -40.71 -19.68
CA THR A 870 -54.51 -41.27 -18.36
C THR A 870 -54.49 -40.21 -17.25
N ALA A 871 -54.54 -38.94 -17.62
CA ALA A 871 -54.49 -37.79 -16.72
C ALA A 871 -55.77 -37.68 -15.87
N SER A 872 -55.66 -37.18 -14.65
CA SER A 872 -56.84 -36.90 -13.80
C SER A 872 -57.57 -35.65 -14.26
N ASN A 873 -58.89 -35.73 -14.44
CA ASN A 873 -59.74 -34.55 -14.66
C ASN A 873 -59.96 -33.73 -13.37
N ASN A 874 -59.89 -34.41 -12.21
CA ASN A 874 -60.23 -33.80 -10.92
C ASN A 874 -59.03 -33.14 -10.24
N GLU A 875 -57.84 -33.69 -10.43
CA GLU A 875 -56.59 -33.27 -9.79
C GLU A 875 -55.57 -32.73 -10.80
N HIS A 876 -54.68 -31.84 -10.34
CA HIS A 876 -53.61 -31.34 -11.21
C HIS A 876 -52.58 -32.44 -11.49
N ASN A 877 -52.26 -32.62 -12.77
CA ASN A 877 -51.23 -33.53 -13.25
C ASN A 877 -49.97 -32.71 -13.48
N PHE A 878 -48.96 -32.92 -12.65
CA PHE A 878 -47.65 -32.28 -12.74
C PHE A 878 -46.73 -33.14 -13.61
N TYR A 879 -46.14 -32.57 -14.65
CA TYR A 879 -45.27 -33.27 -15.60
C TYR A 879 -43.83 -32.80 -15.50
N ARG A 880 -42.89 -33.76 -15.52
CA ARG A 880 -41.46 -33.54 -15.71
C ARG A 880 -41.00 -34.31 -16.93
N VAL A 881 -40.08 -33.71 -17.69
CA VAL A 881 -39.54 -34.28 -18.92
C VAL A 881 -38.03 -34.38 -18.79
N TYR A 882 -37.51 -35.58 -18.99
CA TYR A 882 -36.09 -35.92 -18.91
C TYR A 882 -35.60 -36.29 -20.30
N PRO A 883 -34.75 -35.47 -20.97
CA PRO A 883 -34.10 -35.91 -22.20
C PRO A 883 -33.18 -37.11 -21.91
N TYR A 884 -33.01 -38.02 -22.85
CA TYR A 884 -32.11 -39.17 -22.71
C TYR A 884 -31.21 -39.38 -23.93
N ILE A 885 -30.08 -40.03 -23.69
CA ILE A 885 -29.13 -40.54 -24.70
C ILE A 885 -28.75 -41.97 -24.33
N THR A 886 -28.42 -42.82 -25.30
CA THR A 886 -28.05 -44.22 -25.05
C THR A 886 -26.54 -44.40 -25.15
N GLU A 887 -25.89 -44.78 -24.04
CA GLU A 887 -24.46 -45.08 -23.99
C GLU A 887 -24.25 -46.50 -23.47
N ASN A 888 -23.46 -47.31 -24.18
CA ASN A 888 -23.16 -48.70 -23.83
C ASN A 888 -24.43 -49.56 -23.56
N GLY A 889 -25.48 -49.35 -24.36
CA GLY A 889 -26.78 -50.03 -24.23
C GLY A 889 -27.65 -49.55 -23.06
N LYS A 890 -27.21 -48.57 -22.26
CA LYS A 890 -27.97 -48.01 -21.13
C LYS A 890 -28.39 -46.57 -21.44
N ARG A 891 -29.64 -46.21 -21.10
CA ARG A 891 -30.13 -44.84 -21.24
C ARG A 891 -29.64 -44.00 -20.07
N GLN A 892 -28.94 -42.91 -20.38
CA GLN A 892 -28.54 -41.87 -19.43
C GLN A 892 -29.55 -40.72 -19.51
N LEU A 893 -30.05 -40.26 -18.37
CA LEU A 893 -30.98 -39.13 -18.30
C LEU A 893 -30.22 -37.81 -18.13
N GLY A 894 -30.69 -36.78 -18.83
CA GLY A 894 -30.29 -35.41 -18.60
C GLY A 894 -30.88 -34.82 -17.32
N VAL A 895 -30.57 -33.56 -17.08
CA VAL A 895 -31.06 -32.84 -15.88
C VAL A 895 -32.57 -32.61 -15.96
N ALA A 896 -33.25 -32.74 -14.81
CA ALA A 896 -34.66 -32.42 -14.70
C ALA A 896 -34.89 -30.91 -14.80
N GLY A 897 -35.73 -30.48 -15.74
CA GLY A 897 -36.24 -29.11 -15.76
C GLY A 897 -37.30 -28.86 -14.67
N ASN A 898 -37.80 -27.62 -14.62
CA ASN A 898 -38.99 -27.28 -13.86
C ASN A 898 -40.20 -28.11 -14.35
N TYR A 899 -41.14 -28.39 -13.45
CA TYR A 899 -42.38 -29.07 -13.83
C TYR A 899 -43.41 -28.07 -14.36
N VAL A 900 -44.31 -28.55 -15.23
CA VAL A 900 -45.57 -27.88 -15.59
C VAL A 900 -46.74 -28.69 -15.04
N TYR A 901 -47.95 -28.11 -14.99
CA TYR A 901 -49.12 -28.84 -14.52
C TYR A 901 -50.41 -28.43 -15.22
N GLN A 902 -51.32 -29.40 -15.34
CA GLN A 902 -52.63 -29.20 -15.96
C GLN A 902 -53.63 -30.28 -15.51
N LYS A 903 -54.93 -29.97 -15.46
CA LYS A 903 -55.97 -31.00 -15.29
C LYS A 903 -56.33 -31.63 -16.64
N GLY A 904 -56.68 -32.91 -16.64
CA GLY A 904 -57.40 -33.51 -17.77
C GLY A 904 -58.73 -32.78 -17.97
N GLY A 905 -59.21 -32.73 -19.20
CA GLY A 905 -60.43 -32.01 -19.54
C GLY A 905 -60.45 -31.54 -20.98
N LEU A 906 -61.63 -31.12 -21.41
CA LEU A 906 -61.84 -30.59 -22.75
C LEU A 906 -60.95 -29.37 -23.01
N ALA A 907 -60.36 -29.30 -24.19
CA ALA A 907 -59.69 -28.10 -24.67
C ALA A 907 -60.71 -26.96 -24.82
N ALA A 908 -60.24 -25.71 -24.85
CA ALA A 908 -61.11 -24.60 -25.25
C ALA A 908 -61.54 -24.75 -26.71
N VAL A 909 -62.73 -24.23 -27.03
CA VAL A 909 -63.20 -24.12 -28.40
C VAL A 909 -62.28 -23.19 -29.20
N ASN A 910 -61.75 -23.70 -30.33
CA ASN A 910 -60.95 -22.94 -31.30
C ASN A 910 -61.81 -22.48 -32.49
N ASN A 911 -61.30 -21.49 -33.22
CA ASN A 911 -61.93 -20.92 -34.42
C ASN A 911 -63.41 -20.56 -34.26
N LEU A 912 -63.81 -20.16 -33.04
CA LEU A 912 -65.12 -19.58 -32.81
C LEU A 912 -65.32 -18.38 -33.74
N ASN A 913 -66.45 -18.37 -34.43
CA ASN A 913 -66.89 -17.35 -35.37
C ASN A 913 -68.34 -16.94 -35.06
N ALA A 914 -68.72 -15.71 -35.42
CA ALA A 914 -70.07 -15.17 -35.30
C ALA A 914 -70.38 -14.27 -36.49
N VAL A 915 -71.45 -14.54 -37.23
CA VAL A 915 -71.86 -13.80 -38.44
C VAL A 915 -73.36 -13.49 -38.43
N PRO A 916 -73.79 -12.32 -38.95
CA PRO A 916 -75.22 -12.02 -39.10
C PRO A 916 -75.92 -13.06 -39.97
N ALA A 917 -77.15 -13.43 -39.60
CA ALA A 917 -77.95 -14.47 -40.28
C ALA A 917 -79.40 -14.01 -40.55
N GLY A 918 -79.60 -12.69 -40.67
CA GLY A 918 -80.89 -12.03 -40.89
C GLY A 918 -81.48 -11.38 -39.64
N LYS A 919 -82.76 -10.98 -39.73
CA LYS A 919 -83.46 -10.24 -38.67
C LYS A 919 -83.58 -11.07 -37.39
N ASN A 920 -83.10 -10.50 -36.29
CA ASN A 920 -82.92 -11.11 -34.96
C ASN A 920 -82.01 -12.35 -34.97
N LYS A 921 -81.16 -12.53 -36.00
CA LYS A 921 -80.42 -13.78 -36.22
C LYS A 921 -78.91 -13.57 -36.31
N VAL A 922 -78.16 -14.37 -35.54
CA VAL A 922 -76.70 -14.52 -35.67
C VAL A 922 -76.36 -16.00 -35.71
N LYS A 923 -75.63 -16.43 -36.74
CA LYS A 923 -75.06 -17.77 -36.81
C LYS A 923 -73.66 -17.77 -36.19
N ILE A 924 -73.42 -18.70 -35.28
CA ILE A 924 -72.11 -18.96 -34.68
C ILE A 924 -71.64 -20.37 -35.06
N SER A 925 -70.34 -20.54 -35.25
CA SER A 925 -69.71 -21.81 -35.62
C SER A 925 -68.32 -21.92 -35.00
N TRP A 926 -67.81 -23.13 -34.84
CA TRP A 926 -66.50 -23.39 -34.23
C TRP A 926 -65.93 -24.76 -34.60
N ASP A 927 -64.67 -25.02 -34.24
CA ASP A 927 -64.05 -26.33 -34.45
C ASP A 927 -64.54 -27.38 -33.45
N LYS A 928 -64.69 -28.63 -33.90
CA LYS A 928 -65.04 -29.74 -33.02
C LYS A 928 -63.93 -29.97 -31.98
N VAL A 929 -64.28 -29.83 -30.70
CA VAL A 929 -63.42 -30.20 -29.57
C VAL A 929 -63.46 -31.72 -29.38
N GLU A 930 -62.29 -32.35 -29.25
CA GLU A 930 -62.16 -33.79 -29.02
C GLU A 930 -62.81 -34.19 -27.68
N ASP A 931 -63.44 -35.36 -27.64
CA ASP A 931 -64.25 -35.91 -26.54
C ASP A 931 -65.47 -35.08 -26.08
N ALA A 932 -65.76 -33.91 -26.66
CA ALA A 932 -66.93 -33.12 -26.28
C ALA A 932 -68.25 -33.80 -26.71
N GLU A 933 -69.16 -34.01 -25.76
CA GLU A 933 -70.51 -34.54 -25.99
C GLU A 933 -71.46 -33.50 -26.59
N GLY A 934 -71.12 -32.23 -26.42
CA GLY A 934 -71.80 -31.06 -26.95
C GLY A 934 -71.19 -29.78 -26.43
N TYR A 935 -71.90 -28.67 -26.63
CA TYR A 935 -71.46 -27.32 -26.33
C TYR A 935 -72.60 -26.52 -25.69
N ILE A 936 -72.24 -25.63 -24.77
CA ILE A 936 -73.14 -24.63 -24.21
C ILE A 936 -72.76 -23.25 -24.74
N VAL A 937 -73.73 -22.60 -25.37
CA VAL A 937 -73.63 -21.25 -25.91
C VAL A 937 -74.15 -20.26 -24.88
N TYR A 938 -73.30 -19.30 -24.52
CA TYR A 938 -73.67 -18.11 -23.74
C TYR A 938 -73.61 -16.86 -24.62
N ARG A 939 -74.56 -15.94 -24.46
CA ARG A 939 -74.58 -14.63 -25.14
C ARG A 939 -74.76 -13.48 -24.17
N ARG A 940 -73.87 -12.49 -24.28
CA ARG A 940 -74.04 -11.13 -23.77
C ARG A 940 -74.53 -10.22 -24.89
N ILE A 941 -75.48 -9.33 -24.62
CA ILE A 941 -75.83 -8.21 -25.50
C ILE A 941 -75.11 -6.97 -24.95
N GLY A 942 -74.41 -6.23 -25.82
CA GLY A 942 -73.68 -5.02 -25.45
C GLY A 942 -72.74 -5.23 -24.26
N ASN A 943 -72.94 -4.43 -23.21
CA ASN A 943 -72.19 -4.47 -21.96
C ASN A 943 -72.87 -5.26 -20.82
N GLY A 944 -73.94 -6.02 -21.11
CA GLY A 944 -74.64 -6.82 -20.11
C GLY A 944 -73.86 -8.04 -19.59
N ASN A 945 -74.55 -8.97 -18.94
CA ASN A 945 -73.94 -10.24 -18.51
C ASN A 945 -74.02 -11.32 -19.61
N PHE A 946 -73.14 -12.32 -19.53
CA PHE A 946 -73.25 -13.53 -20.36
C PHE A 946 -74.34 -14.44 -19.79
N GLU A 947 -75.42 -14.63 -20.55
CA GLU A 947 -76.53 -15.52 -20.18
C GLU A 947 -76.51 -16.77 -21.06
N TYR A 948 -76.96 -17.89 -20.51
CA TYR A 948 -77.18 -19.13 -21.27
C TYR A 948 -78.17 -18.87 -22.42
N ARG A 949 -77.89 -19.43 -23.60
CA ARG A 949 -78.83 -19.42 -24.73
C ARG A 949 -79.24 -20.81 -25.16
N TYR A 950 -78.26 -21.68 -25.41
CA TYR A 950 -78.57 -22.98 -26.00
C TYR A 950 -77.51 -24.03 -25.71
N MET A 951 -77.94 -25.30 -25.74
CA MET A 951 -77.07 -26.47 -25.63
C MET A 951 -77.21 -27.28 -26.91
N ILE A 952 -76.10 -27.57 -27.57
CA ILE A 952 -76.09 -28.19 -28.90
C ILE A 952 -75.01 -29.26 -29.03
N LYS A 953 -75.29 -30.36 -29.72
CA LYS A 953 -74.30 -31.40 -30.03
C LYS A 953 -73.46 -31.10 -31.27
N GLY A 954 -73.99 -30.30 -32.19
CA GLY A 954 -73.28 -29.81 -33.37
C GLY A 954 -72.31 -28.67 -33.05
N THR A 955 -71.48 -28.32 -34.04
CA THR A 955 -70.45 -27.27 -33.94
C THR A 955 -70.89 -25.92 -34.53
N GLU A 956 -72.19 -25.76 -34.79
CA GLU A 956 -72.80 -24.50 -35.18
C GLU A 956 -74.18 -24.33 -34.53
N TYR A 957 -74.57 -23.09 -34.29
CA TYR A 957 -75.86 -22.70 -33.74
C TYR A 957 -76.30 -21.36 -34.36
N THR A 958 -77.60 -21.20 -34.65
CA THR A 958 -78.15 -19.91 -35.06
C THR A 958 -79.03 -19.37 -33.94
N ASP A 959 -78.57 -18.32 -33.27
CA ASP A 959 -79.37 -17.61 -32.29
C ASP A 959 -80.43 -16.79 -33.02
N THR A 960 -81.70 -17.13 -32.84
CA THR A 960 -82.86 -16.45 -33.45
C THR A 960 -83.47 -15.35 -32.57
N THR A 961 -82.79 -15.02 -31.46
CA THR A 961 -83.19 -13.99 -30.48
C THR A 961 -82.11 -12.91 -30.31
N ALA A 962 -81.20 -12.80 -31.29
CA ALA A 962 -80.10 -11.85 -31.27
C ALA A 962 -80.61 -10.41 -31.45
N SER A 963 -79.96 -9.43 -30.82
CA SER A 963 -80.28 -8.01 -31.01
C SER A 963 -79.84 -7.52 -32.39
N ASN A 964 -80.72 -6.78 -33.09
CA ASN A 964 -80.35 -6.00 -34.28
C ASN A 964 -79.91 -4.57 -33.94
N ASN A 965 -80.03 -4.15 -32.68
CA ASN A 965 -79.67 -2.79 -32.26
C ASN A 965 -78.25 -2.77 -31.67
N GLU A 966 -77.87 -3.82 -30.95
CA GLU A 966 -76.57 -3.97 -30.28
C GLU A 966 -75.80 -5.22 -30.73
N TYR A 967 -74.49 -5.23 -30.47
CA TYR A 967 -73.65 -6.39 -30.70
C TYR A 967 -73.95 -7.53 -29.70
N ASN A 968 -74.00 -8.74 -30.23
CA ASN A 968 -74.21 -9.97 -29.49
C ASN A 968 -72.87 -10.68 -29.37
N PHE A 969 -72.31 -10.75 -28.16
CA PHE A 969 -71.05 -11.41 -27.85
C PHE A 969 -71.34 -12.84 -27.41
N TYR A 970 -70.74 -13.83 -28.07
CA TYR A 970 -70.92 -15.25 -27.81
C TYR A 970 -69.66 -15.87 -27.22
N ARG A 971 -69.86 -16.72 -26.20
CA ARG A 971 -68.88 -17.68 -25.69
C ARG A 971 -69.44 -19.08 -25.84
N VAL A 972 -68.58 -20.02 -26.15
CA VAL A 972 -68.95 -21.43 -26.32
C VAL A 972 -68.08 -22.29 -25.43
N TYR A 973 -68.73 -23.06 -24.57
CA TYR A 973 -68.10 -23.94 -23.59
C TYR A 973 -68.39 -25.40 -24.01
N PRO A 974 -67.38 -26.19 -24.36
CA PRO A 974 -67.60 -27.61 -24.68
C PRO A 974 -67.90 -28.36 -23.37
N TYR A 975 -68.70 -29.43 -23.40
CA TYR A 975 -69.03 -30.20 -22.20
C TYR A 975 -68.92 -31.71 -22.39
N ILE A 976 -68.63 -32.41 -21.29
CA ILE A 976 -68.81 -33.86 -21.11
C ILE A 976 -69.75 -34.11 -19.93
N THR A 977 -70.32 -35.31 -19.86
CA THR A 977 -71.13 -35.75 -18.72
C THR A 977 -70.34 -36.75 -17.89
N GLU A 978 -70.19 -36.47 -16.59
CA GLU A 978 -69.61 -37.39 -15.61
C GLU A 978 -70.55 -37.54 -14.42
N LYS A 979 -70.92 -38.79 -14.08
CA LYS A 979 -71.82 -39.12 -12.96
C LYS A 979 -73.14 -38.30 -12.97
N GLY A 980 -73.69 -38.04 -14.16
CA GLY A 980 -74.91 -37.25 -14.35
C GLY A 980 -74.72 -35.73 -14.41
N ASN A 981 -73.55 -35.21 -14.01
CA ASN A 981 -73.23 -33.79 -14.04
C ASN A 981 -72.50 -33.40 -15.33
N ARG A 982 -72.82 -32.24 -15.89
CA ARG A 982 -72.09 -31.69 -17.06
C ARG A 982 -70.87 -30.91 -16.58
N ILE A 983 -69.68 -31.37 -16.95
CA ILE A 983 -68.43 -30.67 -16.70
C ILE A 983 -68.09 -29.84 -17.94
N LEU A 984 -67.96 -28.53 -17.76
CA LEU A 984 -67.61 -27.59 -18.82
C LEU A 984 -66.10 -27.48 -18.98
N GLY A 985 -65.62 -27.60 -20.22
CA GLY A 985 -64.31 -27.11 -20.62
C GLY A 985 -64.27 -25.57 -20.65
N PRO A 986 -63.07 -24.97 -20.71
CA PRO A 986 -62.90 -23.53 -20.70
C PRO A 986 -63.38 -22.88 -22.02
N SER A 987 -63.66 -21.57 -21.96
CA SER A 987 -63.92 -20.75 -23.14
C SER A 987 -63.00 -19.53 -23.10
N ASN A 988 -61.87 -19.64 -23.82
CA ASN A 988 -60.76 -18.67 -23.76
C ASN A 988 -60.97 -17.46 -24.69
N MET A 989 -62.03 -17.46 -25.51
CA MET A 989 -62.31 -16.43 -26.50
C MET A 989 -63.81 -16.17 -26.61
N TYR A 990 -64.17 -14.97 -27.08
CA TYR A 990 -65.52 -14.64 -27.50
C TYR A 990 -65.49 -14.04 -28.91
N LYS A 991 -66.60 -14.15 -29.63
CA LYS A 991 -66.84 -13.44 -30.90
C LYS A 991 -68.13 -12.67 -30.85
N TYR A 992 -68.32 -11.73 -31.75
CA TYR A 992 -69.54 -10.93 -31.77
C TYR A 992 -70.03 -10.65 -33.19
N ALA A 993 -71.35 -10.53 -33.31
CA ALA A 993 -72.04 -10.06 -34.50
C ALA A 993 -73.35 -9.35 -34.09
N LYS A 994 -73.85 -8.51 -34.98
CA LYS A 994 -75.14 -7.82 -34.86
C LYS A 994 -76.16 -8.58 -35.71
N GLY A 995 -77.43 -8.67 -35.29
CA GLY A 995 -78.48 -9.13 -36.19
C GLY A 995 -78.73 -8.11 -37.30
N ASN A 996 -79.10 -8.57 -38.51
CA ASN A 996 -79.32 -7.71 -39.68
C ASN A 996 -80.76 -7.23 -39.77
#